data_AF-A0A7C5ALK2-F1
#
_entry.id   AF-A0A7C5ALK2-F1
#
_cell.length_a   1.000
_cell.length_b   1.000
_cell.length_c   1.000
_cell.angle_alpha   90.00
_cell.angle_beta   90.00
_cell.angle_gamma   90.00
#
_symmetry.space_group_name_H-M   'P 1'
#
loop_
_entity.id
_entity.type
_entity.pdbx_description
1 polymer ?
#
loop_
_entity_poly.entity_id
_entity_poly.type
_entity_poly.pdbx_seq_one_letter_code
_entity_poly.pdbx_strand_id
1 'polypeptide(L)'
;MKPSRRAFWVFVLVAFGAICPPLAPEAKEKVEIVPESLPKILREGAASLEQEISALKNRLEMAQQDVKDTDKELLQLRAQVATLKASLAVRELNLKQTQEAQETLTSKAQILPERIKQVQQQRSELALQETARAEAFQALRVEIGRLEAVKHPIWRQPEVRQSYLRFQQLAQQYTAATARLGELLDKRLKLLEEEAHLLEDTRNQLKGYLEEVWKAELLKRQAPVSLKKRWTQTWTALRELPERLRQYIGQLWSSEELPSLVLAKAAPLVGLLGLLFLLLWGARRLRLALLPGLTSWQAVEEERGLRVVMEVAIVLLSHLYHLSLFLWVLLAVWILGFGNTRGGSLLVTALAVWVALKMGFRMVQAIFQGKDINGLLPLDQGTARFYRRQLKCLLLFVLLFGVLGLRTASLLELEPQSRQVLGELFQVGLLIWAIWLLRPKRLDPLRLELPGPAWIRKRWFFQGLRALVLLVLGAILLFSLLGFQNLSAYVAEGGALSGLVVVLFWLVWQGLATILRFVLHPDLGWLGQKYPSIRDRLHRFYPTVKRTTAVLLTVLGTLVILQLWGLEAGDMARYLTWLNRGPSLGFLQLTPVNLMLAGLTVYVGLWFSRFLKSLLETRFYPRTDWDQGIRYTISTTSHYAILLLAGIMALNFLGFPLTNLALVAGALGVGIGFGLQNIVNNFVSGLILLFERPIKVGDLLVIDGHWGRVKEIRVRSTTFETVDQAVIIIPNSELLAHKIINWTKYGKRPSRLTLEVGVSYGADVHLVTRVLHDLCLANPRVLKEPPPQIYFQAFGDSALTFIVRVFVKSPEPRERNAVTHELNTAIHAAFREHGIEIPFPQREVHLKTWPTSSPPPVLLSGGME
;
A
#
# COMPACT_ATOMS: atom_id res chain seq x y z
N MET A 1 -30.78 10.69 -23.77
CA MET A 1 -31.34 10.21 -25.04
C MET A 1 -30.97 8.74 -25.22
N LYS A 2 -31.96 7.86 -25.44
CA LYS A 2 -31.79 6.49 -25.94
C LYS A 2 -31.21 6.52 -27.37
N PRO A 3 -30.58 5.42 -27.83
CA PRO A 3 -31.20 4.59 -28.89
C PRO A 3 -31.04 3.07 -28.63
N SER A 4 -32.09 2.23 -28.70
CA SER A 4 -32.59 1.44 -29.86
C SER A 4 -31.51 0.61 -30.58
N ARG A 5 -31.28 -0.68 -30.27
CA ARG A 5 -31.96 -1.94 -30.68
C ARG A 5 -32.10 -2.20 -32.20
N ARG A 6 -31.55 -3.38 -32.59
CA ARG A 6 -31.68 -4.16 -33.86
C ARG A 6 -30.82 -3.60 -35.00
N ALA A 7 -30.06 -4.36 -35.78
CA ALA A 7 -30.17 -5.74 -36.25
C ALA A 7 -28.73 -6.19 -36.70
N PHE A 8 -28.27 -7.42 -36.46
CA PHE A 8 -28.39 -8.57 -37.39
C PHE A 8 -27.27 -8.54 -38.45
N TRP A 9 -26.30 -9.45 -38.65
CA TRP A 9 -26.01 -10.87 -38.37
C TRP A 9 -24.47 -11.07 -38.45
N VAL A 10 -23.82 -12.14 -37.99
CA VAL A 10 -23.83 -13.53 -38.52
C VAL A 10 -23.29 -14.47 -37.41
N PHE A 11 -24.05 -15.45 -36.88
CA PHE A 11 -24.31 -16.82 -37.40
C PHE A 11 -23.07 -17.75 -37.38
N VAL A 12 -23.05 -19.03 -36.96
CA VAL A 12 -23.99 -19.96 -36.33
C VAL A 12 -23.21 -21.28 -36.08
N LEU A 13 -23.20 -21.77 -34.84
CA LEU A 13 -23.68 -23.09 -34.37
C LEU A 13 -22.79 -24.32 -34.62
N VAL A 14 -22.23 -24.84 -33.52
CA VAL A 14 -22.39 -26.24 -33.07
C VAL A 14 -22.25 -26.20 -31.52
N ALA A 15 -23.08 -26.76 -30.65
CA ALA A 15 -24.49 -27.11 -30.59
C ALA A 15 -24.73 -27.47 -29.09
N PHE A 16 -25.75 -26.86 -28.48
CA PHE A 16 -26.50 -27.32 -27.30
C PHE A 16 -25.76 -27.74 -26.01
N GLY A 17 -25.82 -26.87 -24.98
CA GLY A 17 -25.45 -27.24 -23.61
C GLY A 17 -25.48 -26.07 -22.62
N ALA A 18 -26.69 -25.72 -22.19
CA ALA A 18 -27.07 -25.02 -20.95
C ALA A 18 -25.98 -24.29 -20.11
N ILE A 19 -25.97 -22.96 -20.12
CA ILE A 19 -25.60 -22.13 -18.95
C ILE A 19 -26.46 -20.86 -18.96
N CYS A 20 -27.28 -20.67 -17.92
CA CYS A 20 -27.95 -19.40 -17.60
C CYS A 20 -27.02 -18.59 -16.68
N PRO A 21 -26.80 -17.27 -16.88
CA PRO A 21 -25.93 -16.46 -16.02
C PRO A 21 -26.63 -16.03 -14.72
N PRO A 22 -25.88 -15.56 -13.70
CA PRO A 22 -26.44 -15.26 -12.38
C PRO A 22 -27.24 -13.96 -12.43
N LEU A 23 -28.49 -14.00 -11.97
CA LEU A 23 -29.29 -12.79 -11.76
C LEU A 23 -29.01 -12.23 -10.37
N ALA A 24 -28.69 -10.93 -10.34
CA ALA A 24 -28.60 -10.08 -9.16
C ALA A 24 -29.94 -10.02 -8.40
N PRO A 25 -29.96 -9.60 -7.12
CA PRO A 25 -31.16 -9.60 -6.28
C PRO A 25 -32.06 -8.41 -6.64
N GLU A 26 -32.80 -8.52 -7.75
CA GLU A 26 -33.86 -7.58 -8.09
C GLU A 26 -35.22 -8.14 -7.63
N ALA A 27 -35.94 -7.29 -6.89
CA ALA A 27 -37.37 -7.32 -6.58
C ALA A 27 -38.02 -8.69 -6.28
N LYS A 28 -38.35 -8.91 -5.00
CA LYS A 28 -39.38 -9.86 -4.56
C LYS A 28 -40.74 -9.44 -5.11
N GLU A 29 -41.00 -9.71 -6.39
CA GLU A 29 -42.33 -9.65 -6.97
C GLU A 29 -43.09 -10.90 -6.48
N LYS A 30 -44.07 -10.71 -5.60
CA LYS A 30 -44.97 -11.80 -5.18
C LYS A 30 -45.70 -12.25 -6.44
N VAL A 31 -45.33 -13.43 -6.97
CA VAL A 31 -46.07 -14.07 -8.06
C VAL A 31 -47.43 -14.46 -7.51
N GLU A 32 -48.44 -13.64 -7.78
CA GLU A 32 -49.83 -13.93 -7.45
C GLU A 32 -50.33 -15.01 -8.43
N ILE A 33 -50.45 -16.25 -7.95
CA ILE A 33 -50.89 -17.38 -8.78
C ILE A 33 -52.36 -17.18 -9.10
N VAL A 34 -52.68 -16.82 -10.35
CA VAL A 34 -54.07 -16.71 -10.82
C VAL A 34 -54.75 -18.09 -10.72
N PRO A 35 -55.89 -18.24 -10.01
CA PRO A 35 -56.50 -19.55 -9.76
C PRO A 35 -56.81 -20.36 -11.03
N GLU A 36 -57.10 -19.70 -12.16
CA GLU A 36 -57.42 -20.32 -13.44
C GLU A 36 -56.22 -20.97 -14.15
N SER A 37 -54.98 -20.55 -13.85
CA SER A 37 -53.77 -21.13 -14.45
C SER A 37 -53.18 -22.27 -13.62
N LEU A 38 -53.69 -22.52 -12.41
CA LEU A 38 -53.21 -23.54 -11.48
C LEU A 38 -53.15 -24.96 -12.06
N PRO A 39 -54.14 -25.46 -12.84
CA PRO A 39 -54.07 -26.80 -13.43
C PRO A 39 -52.93 -26.94 -14.44
N LYS A 40 -52.65 -25.87 -15.20
CA LYS A 40 -51.56 -25.82 -16.17
C LYS A 40 -50.20 -25.77 -15.48
N ILE A 41 -50.07 -24.94 -14.44
CA ILE A 41 -48.85 -24.82 -13.63
C ILE A 41 -48.51 -26.15 -12.94
N LEU A 42 -49.50 -26.86 -12.39
CA LEU A 42 -49.27 -28.15 -11.75
C LEU A 42 -48.86 -29.25 -12.75
N ARG A 43 -49.43 -29.26 -13.96
CA ARG A 43 -49.06 -30.21 -15.02
C ARG A 43 -47.66 -29.92 -15.56
N GLU A 44 -47.34 -28.66 -15.87
CA GLU A 44 -46.01 -28.25 -16.35
C GLU A 44 -44.94 -28.44 -15.28
N GLY A 45 -45.26 -28.12 -14.02
CA GLY A 45 -44.38 -28.35 -12.87
C GLY A 45 -44.10 -29.83 -12.60
N ALA A 46 -45.11 -30.69 -12.70
CA ALA A 46 -44.94 -32.14 -12.56
C ALA A 46 -44.07 -32.71 -13.70
N ALA A 47 -44.29 -32.29 -14.95
CA ALA A 47 -43.47 -32.73 -16.08
C ALA A 47 -42.00 -32.27 -15.96
N SER A 48 -41.77 -31.02 -15.50
CA SER A 48 -40.43 -30.50 -15.21
C SER A 48 -39.73 -31.31 -14.11
N LEU A 49 -40.44 -31.64 -13.03
CA LEU A 49 -39.88 -32.46 -11.95
C LEU A 49 -39.57 -33.88 -12.41
N GLU A 50 -40.41 -34.51 -13.23
CA GLU A 50 -40.13 -35.83 -13.80
C GLU A 50 -38.85 -35.83 -14.64
N GLN A 51 -38.66 -34.80 -15.48
CA GLN A 51 -37.44 -34.65 -16.27
C GLN A 51 -36.20 -34.43 -15.39
N GLU A 52 -36.29 -33.57 -14.38
CA GLU A 52 -35.18 -33.30 -13.46
C GLU A 52 -34.83 -34.50 -12.57
N ILE A 53 -35.82 -35.25 -12.07
CA ILE A 53 -35.62 -36.48 -11.30
C ILE A 53 -34.91 -37.52 -12.17
N SER A 54 -35.26 -37.63 -13.46
CA SER A 54 -34.57 -38.53 -14.39
C SER A 54 -33.10 -38.15 -14.58
N ALA A 55 -32.79 -36.86 -14.69
CA ALA A 55 -31.42 -36.36 -14.80
C ALA A 55 -30.64 -36.55 -13.49
N LEU A 56 -31.29 -36.36 -12.33
CA LEU A 56 -30.71 -36.58 -11.01
C LEU A 56 -30.35 -38.04 -10.79
N LYS A 57 -31.14 -38.99 -11.30
CA LYS A 57 -30.84 -40.42 -11.17
C LYS A 57 -29.48 -40.78 -11.78
N ASN A 58 -29.20 -40.29 -13.00
CA ASN A 58 -27.91 -40.48 -13.65
C ASN A 58 -26.76 -39.82 -12.86
N ARG A 59 -26.99 -38.60 -12.32
CA ARG A 59 -25.99 -37.92 -11.48
C ARG A 59 -25.72 -38.67 -10.18
N LEU A 60 -26.73 -39.29 -9.59
CA LEU A 60 -26.61 -40.06 -8.35
C LEU A 60 -25.82 -41.35 -8.58
N GLU A 61 -26.03 -42.04 -9.70
CA GLU A 61 -25.23 -43.20 -10.08
C GLU A 61 -23.76 -42.81 -10.33
N MET A 62 -23.51 -41.71 -11.05
CA MET A 62 -22.15 -41.19 -11.24
C MET A 62 -21.48 -40.81 -9.92
N ALA A 63 -22.18 -40.10 -9.02
CA ALA A 63 -21.64 -39.71 -7.72
C ALA A 63 -21.36 -40.92 -6.81
N GLN A 64 -22.19 -41.96 -6.86
CA GLN A 64 -21.93 -43.22 -6.13
C GLN A 64 -20.67 -43.92 -6.65
N GLN A 65 -20.49 -43.96 -7.97
CA GLN A 65 -19.30 -44.56 -8.57
C GLN A 65 -18.04 -43.76 -8.23
N ASP A 66 -18.11 -42.43 -8.34
CA ASP A 66 -17.03 -41.52 -7.99
C ASP A 66 -16.58 -41.68 -6.52
N VAL A 67 -17.53 -41.85 -5.58
CA VAL A 67 -17.21 -42.11 -4.17
C VAL A 67 -16.47 -43.44 -4.01
N LYS A 68 -16.91 -44.50 -4.70
CA LYS A 68 -16.24 -45.82 -4.63
C LYS A 68 -14.83 -45.76 -5.22
N ASP A 69 -14.66 -45.06 -6.33
CA ASP A 69 -13.35 -44.94 -6.99
C ASP A 69 -12.39 -44.11 -6.12
N THR A 70 -12.88 -43.02 -5.52
CA THR A 70 -12.09 -42.20 -4.57
C THR A 70 -11.69 -43.01 -3.32
N ASP A 71 -12.60 -43.82 -2.76
CA ASP A 71 -12.31 -44.68 -1.60
C ASP A 71 -11.26 -45.75 -1.93
N LYS A 72 -11.34 -46.34 -3.13
CA LYS A 72 -10.35 -47.30 -3.64
C LYS A 72 -8.98 -46.65 -3.85
N GLU A 73 -8.93 -45.46 -4.43
CA GLU A 73 -7.70 -44.66 -4.58
C GLU A 73 -7.07 -44.37 -3.20
N LEU A 74 -7.87 -43.95 -2.22
CA LEU A 74 -7.42 -43.70 -0.85
C LEU A 74 -6.87 -44.96 -0.17
N LEU A 75 -7.52 -46.12 -0.34
CA LEU A 75 -7.04 -47.39 0.20
C LEU A 75 -5.69 -47.81 -0.40
N GLN A 76 -5.53 -47.68 -1.72
CA GLN A 76 -4.27 -47.93 -2.39
C GLN A 76 -3.18 -46.98 -1.91
N LEU A 77 -3.52 -45.71 -1.72
CA LEU A 77 -2.59 -44.72 -1.18
C LEU A 77 -2.18 -45.07 0.26
N ARG A 78 -3.11 -45.46 1.14
CA ARG A 78 -2.81 -45.90 2.50
C ARG A 78 -1.83 -47.07 2.52
N ALA A 79 -2.02 -48.05 1.63
CA ALA A 79 -1.10 -49.18 1.48
C ALA A 79 0.30 -48.72 1.02
N GLN A 80 0.38 -47.85 0.00
CA GLN A 80 1.65 -47.27 -0.47
C GLN A 80 2.35 -46.45 0.62
N VAL A 81 1.61 -45.64 1.36
CA VAL A 81 2.15 -44.83 2.46
C VAL A 81 2.65 -45.74 3.59
N ALA A 82 1.94 -46.80 3.93
CA ALA A 82 2.36 -47.74 4.98
C ALA A 82 3.66 -48.46 4.62
N THR A 83 3.81 -48.95 3.38
CA THR A 83 5.06 -49.59 2.93
C THR A 83 6.22 -48.61 2.92
N LEU A 84 5.96 -47.36 2.55
CA LEU A 84 6.95 -46.29 2.53
C LEU A 84 7.36 -45.85 3.95
N LYS A 85 6.40 -45.74 4.88
CA LYS A 85 6.69 -45.48 6.30
C LYS A 85 7.49 -46.63 6.93
N ALA A 86 7.20 -47.88 6.58
CA ALA A 86 7.97 -49.03 7.04
C ALA A 86 9.43 -48.99 6.53
N SER A 87 9.65 -48.71 5.24
CA SER A 87 11.00 -48.61 4.68
C SER A 87 11.78 -47.40 5.20
N LEU A 88 11.10 -46.30 5.52
CA LEU A 88 11.68 -45.16 6.25
C LEU A 88 12.12 -45.54 7.67
N ALA A 89 11.30 -46.29 8.40
CA ALA A 89 11.58 -46.69 9.78
C ALA A 89 12.82 -47.61 9.88
N VAL A 90 13.02 -48.50 8.89
CA VAL A 90 14.18 -49.41 8.82
C VAL A 90 15.40 -48.75 8.13
N ARG A 91 15.26 -47.50 7.66
CA ARG A 91 16.29 -46.73 6.92
C ARG A 91 16.84 -47.46 5.69
N GLU A 92 16.01 -48.25 5.01
CA GLU A 92 16.42 -49.02 3.82
C GLU A 92 16.45 -48.16 2.53
N LEU A 93 15.76 -47.02 2.54
CA LEU A 93 15.66 -46.16 1.36
C LEU A 93 16.95 -45.35 1.15
N ASN A 94 17.55 -45.52 -0.04
CA ASN A 94 18.63 -44.66 -0.52
C ASN A 94 18.09 -43.31 -1.02
N LEU A 95 18.94 -42.27 -1.00
CA LEU A 95 18.57 -40.89 -1.39
C LEU A 95 17.75 -40.81 -2.70
N LYS A 96 18.15 -41.56 -3.73
CA LYS A 96 17.48 -41.57 -5.03
C LYS A 96 16.05 -42.14 -4.95
N GLN A 97 15.85 -43.22 -4.20
CA GLN A 97 14.54 -43.84 -4.02
C GLN A 97 13.61 -42.92 -3.21
N THR A 98 14.16 -42.22 -2.20
CA THR A 98 13.43 -41.21 -1.42
C THR A 98 13.01 -40.01 -2.28
N GLN A 99 13.86 -39.58 -3.21
CA GLN A 99 13.54 -38.51 -4.18
C GLN A 99 12.44 -38.91 -5.16
N GLU A 100 12.53 -40.11 -5.75
CA GLU A 100 11.51 -40.65 -6.67
C GLU A 100 10.15 -40.79 -5.95
N ALA A 101 10.16 -41.25 -4.70
CA ALA A 101 8.99 -41.28 -3.83
C ALA A 101 8.40 -39.88 -3.59
N GLN A 102 9.25 -38.89 -3.29
CA GLN A 102 8.82 -37.50 -3.07
C GLN A 102 8.21 -36.88 -4.33
N GLU A 103 8.80 -37.08 -5.50
CA GLU A 103 8.26 -36.60 -6.78
C GLU A 103 6.89 -37.22 -7.09
N THR A 104 6.77 -38.53 -6.86
CA THR A 104 5.51 -39.25 -7.08
C THR A 104 4.39 -38.74 -6.16
N LEU A 105 4.69 -38.49 -4.88
CA LEU A 105 3.71 -37.94 -3.94
C LEU A 105 3.38 -36.47 -4.25
N THR A 106 4.37 -35.69 -4.68
CA THR A 106 4.18 -34.27 -5.00
C THR A 106 3.29 -34.09 -6.23
N SER A 107 3.47 -34.92 -7.27
CA SER A 107 2.62 -34.87 -8.46
C SER A 107 1.15 -35.22 -8.13
N LYS A 108 0.91 -36.23 -7.29
CA LYS A 108 -0.44 -36.55 -6.79
C LYS A 108 -1.05 -35.41 -5.97
N ALA A 109 -0.27 -34.80 -5.07
CA ALA A 109 -0.72 -33.71 -4.21
C ALA A 109 -1.10 -32.43 -4.99
N GLN A 110 -0.53 -32.19 -6.18
CA GLN A 110 -0.85 -31.02 -6.99
C GLN A 110 -2.26 -31.07 -7.61
N ILE A 111 -2.81 -32.26 -7.84
CA ILE A 111 -4.09 -32.46 -8.53
C ILE A 111 -5.28 -32.38 -7.55
N LEU A 112 -5.05 -32.76 -6.28
CA LEU A 112 -6.10 -32.84 -5.26
C LEU A 112 -6.83 -31.51 -4.95
N PRO A 113 -6.15 -30.36 -4.80
CA PRO A 113 -6.83 -29.10 -4.50
C PRO A 113 -7.87 -28.71 -5.55
N GLU A 114 -7.60 -29.01 -6.81
CA GLU A 114 -8.53 -28.75 -7.91
C GLU A 114 -9.73 -29.70 -7.88
N ARG A 115 -9.51 -30.99 -7.60
CA ARG A 115 -10.59 -31.98 -7.36
C ARG A 115 -11.49 -31.57 -6.19
N ILE A 116 -10.89 -31.17 -5.05
CA ILE A 116 -11.62 -30.71 -3.86
C ILE A 116 -12.47 -29.49 -4.23
N LYS A 117 -11.87 -28.50 -4.91
CA LYS A 117 -12.57 -27.28 -5.33
C LYS A 117 -13.75 -27.57 -6.26
N GLN A 118 -13.60 -28.50 -7.21
CA GLN A 118 -14.68 -28.91 -8.12
C GLN A 118 -15.86 -29.53 -7.35
N VAL A 119 -15.59 -30.43 -6.40
CA VAL A 119 -16.64 -31.05 -5.58
C VAL A 119 -17.30 -30.02 -4.63
N GLN A 120 -16.53 -29.12 -4.03
CA GLN A 120 -17.06 -28.00 -3.23
C GLN A 120 -17.99 -27.10 -4.05
N GLN A 121 -17.60 -26.79 -5.28
CA GLN A 121 -18.42 -25.99 -6.18
C GLN A 121 -19.74 -26.70 -6.51
N GLN A 122 -19.68 -27.98 -6.90
CA GLN A 122 -20.88 -28.79 -7.16
C GLN A 122 -21.80 -28.84 -5.94
N ARG A 123 -21.24 -28.99 -4.72
CA ARG A 123 -22.01 -29.00 -3.48
C ARG A 123 -22.68 -27.65 -3.20
N SER A 124 -21.98 -26.54 -3.44
CA SER A 124 -22.51 -25.19 -3.27
C SER A 124 -23.62 -24.86 -4.27
N GLU A 125 -23.46 -25.27 -5.53
CA GLU A 125 -24.48 -25.12 -6.58
C GLU A 125 -25.74 -25.95 -6.25
N LEU A 126 -25.55 -27.19 -5.77
CA LEU A 126 -26.66 -28.02 -5.31
C LEU A 126 -27.37 -27.39 -4.11
N ALA A 127 -26.63 -26.86 -3.13
CA ALA A 127 -27.24 -26.21 -1.96
C ALA A 127 -28.08 -24.98 -2.33
N LEU A 128 -27.63 -24.17 -3.30
CA LEU A 128 -28.40 -23.04 -3.83
C LEU A 128 -29.67 -23.49 -4.56
N GLN A 129 -29.62 -24.63 -5.28
CA GLN A 129 -30.80 -25.20 -5.93
C GLN A 129 -31.78 -25.77 -4.90
N GLU A 130 -31.29 -26.43 -3.85
CA GLU A 130 -32.10 -26.98 -2.76
C GLU A 130 -32.89 -25.89 -2.04
N THR A 131 -32.25 -24.76 -1.70
CA THR A 131 -32.92 -23.64 -1.03
C THR A 131 -33.97 -22.98 -1.93
N ALA A 132 -33.62 -22.68 -3.19
CA ALA A 132 -34.54 -22.06 -4.14
C ALA A 132 -35.79 -22.94 -4.41
N ARG A 133 -35.59 -24.26 -4.55
CA ARG A 133 -36.70 -25.21 -4.76
C ARG A 133 -37.54 -25.42 -3.51
N ALA A 134 -36.93 -25.47 -2.33
CA ALA A 134 -37.65 -25.56 -1.06
C ALA A 134 -38.58 -24.36 -0.84
N GLU A 135 -38.09 -23.14 -1.10
CA GLU A 135 -38.90 -21.92 -1.04
C GLU A 135 -40.07 -21.94 -2.02
N ALA A 136 -39.84 -22.39 -3.27
CA ALA A 136 -40.87 -22.51 -4.29
C ALA A 136 -41.95 -23.55 -3.92
N PHE A 137 -41.55 -24.72 -3.41
CA PHE A 137 -42.48 -25.75 -2.95
C PHE A 137 -43.29 -25.27 -1.74
N GLN A 138 -42.67 -24.52 -0.83
CA GLN A 138 -43.36 -23.94 0.33
C GLN A 138 -44.36 -22.86 -0.08
N ALA A 139 -43.99 -21.97 -1.01
CA ALA A 139 -44.89 -20.94 -1.54
C ALA A 139 -46.13 -21.56 -2.20
N LEU A 140 -45.94 -22.59 -3.04
CA LEU A 140 -47.06 -23.30 -3.68
C LEU A 140 -47.96 -24.01 -2.65
N ARG A 141 -47.37 -24.61 -1.61
CA ARG A 141 -48.11 -25.27 -0.53
C ARG A 141 -48.98 -24.27 0.25
N VAL A 142 -48.47 -23.08 0.54
CA VAL A 142 -49.21 -22.01 1.23
C VAL A 142 -50.40 -21.54 0.40
N GLU A 143 -50.20 -21.32 -0.91
CA GLU A 143 -51.28 -20.84 -1.78
C GLU A 143 -52.39 -21.90 -1.97
N ILE A 144 -52.02 -23.17 -2.09
CA ILE A 144 -53.00 -24.26 -2.17
C ILE A 144 -53.75 -24.43 -0.85
N GLY A 145 -53.09 -24.29 0.30
CA GLY A 145 -53.74 -24.28 1.61
C GLY A 145 -54.76 -23.13 1.75
N ARG A 146 -54.47 -21.96 1.15
CA ARG A 146 -55.39 -20.83 1.08
C ARG A 146 -56.61 -21.15 0.21
N LEU A 147 -56.42 -21.74 -0.97
CA LEU A 147 -57.51 -22.14 -1.87
C LEU A 147 -58.41 -23.22 -1.27
N GLU A 148 -57.84 -24.15 -0.50
CA GLU A 148 -58.55 -25.17 0.24
C GLU A 148 -59.42 -24.56 1.35
N ALA A 149 -58.88 -23.62 2.13
CA ALA A 149 -59.60 -22.92 3.19
C ALA A 149 -60.81 -22.12 2.65
N VAL A 150 -60.69 -21.50 1.48
CA VAL A 150 -61.74 -20.68 0.84
C VAL A 150 -62.74 -21.54 0.02
N LYS A 151 -62.54 -22.87 -0.07
CA LYS A 151 -63.38 -23.81 -0.86
C LYS A 151 -63.59 -23.37 -2.32
N HIS A 152 -62.56 -22.80 -2.93
CA HIS A 152 -62.59 -22.24 -4.30
C HIS A 152 -63.08 -23.28 -5.33
N PRO A 153 -63.91 -22.91 -6.34
CA PRO A 153 -64.51 -23.86 -7.29
C PRO A 153 -63.51 -24.76 -8.02
N ILE A 154 -62.35 -24.20 -8.37
CA ILE A 154 -61.27 -24.89 -9.08
C ILE A 154 -60.67 -26.04 -8.25
N TRP A 155 -60.62 -25.90 -6.91
CA TRP A 155 -60.11 -26.96 -6.03
C TRP A 155 -61.08 -28.13 -5.85
N ARG A 156 -62.35 -27.96 -6.21
CA ARG A 156 -63.34 -29.06 -6.18
C ARG A 156 -63.22 -29.99 -7.38
N GLN A 157 -62.49 -29.59 -8.43
CA GLN A 157 -62.24 -30.44 -9.58
C GLN A 157 -61.31 -31.60 -9.18
N PRO A 158 -61.71 -32.87 -9.43
CA PRO A 158 -60.89 -34.04 -9.09
C PRO A 158 -59.51 -34.02 -9.75
N GLU A 159 -59.43 -33.50 -10.99
CA GLU A 159 -58.21 -33.42 -11.79
C GLU A 159 -57.12 -32.56 -11.15
N VAL A 160 -57.50 -31.45 -10.50
CA VAL A 160 -56.56 -30.51 -9.87
C VAL A 160 -55.97 -31.11 -8.60
N ARG A 161 -56.79 -31.78 -7.78
CA ARG A 161 -56.33 -32.49 -6.58
C ARG A 161 -55.39 -33.64 -6.92
N GLN A 162 -55.71 -34.43 -7.96
CA GLN A 162 -54.84 -35.50 -8.43
C GLN A 162 -53.51 -34.95 -8.99
N SER A 163 -53.56 -33.85 -9.74
CA SER A 163 -52.34 -33.20 -10.27
C SER A 163 -51.45 -32.64 -9.16
N TYR A 164 -52.05 -32.07 -8.09
CA TYR A 164 -51.30 -31.61 -6.92
C TYR A 164 -50.68 -32.75 -6.11
N LEU A 165 -51.42 -33.83 -5.87
CA LEU A 165 -50.89 -35.02 -5.19
C LEU A 165 -49.71 -35.62 -5.95
N ARG A 166 -49.80 -35.71 -7.29
CA ARG A 166 -48.69 -36.14 -8.15
C ARG A 166 -47.50 -35.19 -8.04
N PHE A 167 -47.73 -33.88 -8.10
CA PHE A 167 -46.67 -32.89 -7.90
C PHE A 167 -46.00 -33.02 -6.53
N GLN A 168 -46.78 -33.21 -5.46
CA GLN A 168 -46.25 -33.37 -4.11
C GLN A 168 -45.40 -34.64 -3.97
N GLN A 169 -45.83 -35.76 -4.56
CA GLN A 169 -45.04 -36.99 -4.59
C GLN A 169 -43.72 -36.79 -5.35
N LEU A 170 -43.74 -36.14 -6.51
CA LEU A 170 -42.54 -35.83 -7.29
C LEU A 170 -41.62 -34.85 -6.56
N ALA A 171 -42.17 -33.82 -5.90
CA ALA A 171 -41.38 -32.88 -5.10
C ALA A 171 -40.68 -33.59 -3.92
N GLN A 172 -41.37 -34.52 -3.24
CA GLN A 172 -40.75 -35.36 -2.21
C GLN A 172 -39.63 -36.23 -2.79
N GLN A 173 -39.86 -36.89 -3.92
CA GLN A 173 -38.82 -37.69 -4.60
C GLN A 173 -37.61 -36.85 -5.02
N TYR A 174 -37.84 -35.65 -5.54
CA TYR A 174 -36.79 -34.71 -5.90
C TYR A 174 -35.96 -34.30 -4.68
N THR A 175 -36.61 -33.85 -3.59
CA THR A 175 -35.91 -33.45 -2.36
C THR A 175 -35.11 -34.59 -1.73
N ALA A 176 -35.63 -35.82 -1.76
CA ALA A 176 -34.91 -36.99 -1.29
C ALA A 176 -33.70 -37.34 -2.19
N ALA A 177 -33.83 -37.19 -3.51
CA ALA A 177 -32.76 -37.43 -4.46
C ALA A 177 -31.65 -36.38 -4.36
N THR A 178 -31.97 -35.08 -4.23
CA THR A 178 -30.97 -34.01 -4.05
C THR A 178 -30.26 -34.14 -2.71
N ALA A 179 -30.98 -34.43 -1.62
CA ALA A 179 -30.37 -34.66 -0.31
C ALA A 179 -29.37 -35.82 -0.34
N ARG A 180 -29.74 -36.92 -1.01
CA ARG A 180 -28.85 -38.09 -1.16
C ARG A 180 -27.65 -37.81 -2.07
N LEU A 181 -27.81 -37.00 -3.11
CA LEU A 181 -26.69 -36.51 -3.91
C LEU A 181 -25.76 -35.63 -3.08
N GLY A 182 -26.30 -34.73 -2.26
CA GLY A 182 -25.55 -33.89 -1.33
C GLY A 182 -24.73 -34.72 -0.34
N GLU A 183 -25.33 -35.76 0.26
CA GLU A 183 -24.64 -36.68 1.16
C GLU A 183 -23.46 -37.41 0.48
N LEU A 184 -23.63 -37.83 -0.78
CA LEU A 184 -22.56 -38.47 -1.56
C LEU A 184 -21.43 -37.50 -1.90
N LEU A 185 -21.76 -36.25 -2.26
CA LEU A 185 -20.77 -35.21 -2.51
C LEU A 185 -19.99 -34.85 -1.24
N ASP A 186 -20.69 -34.73 -0.11
CA ASP A 186 -20.07 -34.47 1.20
C ASP A 186 -19.16 -35.66 1.62
N LYS A 187 -19.58 -36.90 1.34
CA LYS A 187 -18.75 -38.09 1.57
C LYS A 187 -17.51 -38.10 0.66
N ARG A 188 -17.67 -37.78 -0.63
CA ARG A 188 -16.54 -37.67 -1.56
C ARG A 188 -15.56 -36.58 -1.12
N LEU A 189 -16.07 -35.44 -0.67
CA LEU A 189 -15.26 -34.34 -0.15
C LEU A 189 -14.39 -34.79 1.03
N LYS A 190 -14.99 -35.46 2.02
CA LYS A 190 -14.25 -35.99 3.17
C LYS A 190 -13.15 -36.97 2.76
N LEU A 191 -13.43 -37.88 1.82
CA LEU A 191 -12.43 -38.82 1.33
C LEU A 191 -11.25 -38.11 0.63
N LEU A 192 -11.52 -37.09 -0.18
CA LEU A 192 -10.49 -36.28 -0.84
C LEU A 192 -9.68 -35.44 0.16
N GLU A 193 -10.33 -34.90 1.20
CA GLU A 193 -9.65 -34.16 2.28
C GLU A 193 -8.75 -35.09 3.12
N GLU A 194 -9.21 -36.31 3.41
CA GLU A 194 -8.37 -37.34 4.05
C GLU A 194 -7.18 -37.74 3.19
N GLU A 195 -7.39 -37.90 1.87
CA GLU A 195 -6.31 -38.18 0.91
C GLU A 195 -5.27 -37.05 0.90
N ALA A 196 -5.72 -35.79 0.86
CA ALA A 196 -4.84 -34.62 0.93
C ALA A 196 -4.04 -34.58 2.23
N HIS A 197 -4.69 -34.79 3.37
CA HIS A 197 -4.02 -34.77 4.66
C HIS A 197 -2.98 -35.88 4.78
N LEU A 198 -3.31 -37.10 4.32
CA LEU A 198 -2.38 -38.23 4.34
C LEU A 198 -1.15 -38.00 3.44
N LEU A 199 -1.35 -37.42 2.25
CA LEU A 199 -0.28 -37.05 1.34
C LEU A 199 0.62 -35.98 1.96
N GLU A 200 0.04 -34.94 2.55
CA GLU A 200 0.79 -33.82 3.14
C GLU A 200 1.62 -34.26 4.35
N ASP A 201 1.05 -35.05 5.26
CA ASP A 201 1.79 -35.63 6.40
C ASP A 201 2.97 -36.49 5.91
N THR A 202 2.71 -37.40 4.97
CA THR A 202 3.74 -38.30 4.45
C THR A 202 4.84 -37.53 3.72
N ARG A 203 4.48 -36.50 2.94
CA ARG A 203 5.46 -35.63 2.26
C ARG A 203 6.33 -34.87 3.27
N ASN A 204 5.74 -34.35 4.35
CA ASN A 204 6.49 -33.64 5.39
C ASN A 204 7.47 -34.56 6.13
N GLN A 205 7.04 -35.80 6.44
CA GLN A 205 7.92 -36.81 7.03
C GLN A 205 9.06 -37.22 6.09
N LEU A 206 8.74 -37.44 4.81
CA LEU A 206 9.74 -37.71 3.77
C LEU A 206 10.73 -36.56 3.61
N LYS A 207 10.27 -35.30 3.62
CA LYS A 207 11.15 -34.14 3.55
C LYS A 207 12.11 -34.12 4.74
N GLY A 208 11.61 -34.34 5.96
CA GLY A 208 12.46 -34.43 7.15
C GLY A 208 13.49 -35.55 7.07
N TYR A 209 13.08 -36.75 6.65
CA TYR A 209 14.00 -37.87 6.46
C TYR A 209 15.03 -37.60 5.35
N LEU A 210 14.62 -36.97 4.25
CA LEU A 210 15.50 -36.64 3.13
C LEU A 210 16.54 -35.59 3.55
N GLU A 211 16.18 -34.61 4.37
CA GLU A 211 17.14 -33.68 4.99
C GLU A 211 18.15 -34.41 5.89
N GLU A 212 17.71 -35.38 6.69
CA GLU A 212 18.61 -36.17 7.55
C GLU A 212 19.55 -37.06 6.73
N VAL A 213 19.02 -37.81 5.77
CA VAL A 213 19.81 -38.68 4.87
C VAL A 213 20.77 -37.85 4.03
N TRP A 214 20.34 -36.69 3.52
CA TRP A 214 21.21 -35.81 2.76
C TRP A 214 22.34 -35.24 3.61
N LYS A 215 22.07 -34.82 4.86
CA LYS A 215 23.11 -34.40 5.82
C LYS A 215 24.09 -35.54 6.13
N ALA A 216 23.57 -36.75 6.36
CA ALA A 216 24.38 -37.93 6.61
C ALA A 216 25.26 -38.29 5.40
N GLU A 217 24.72 -38.19 4.19
CA GLU A 217 25.45 -38.49 2.95
C GLU A 217 26.48 -37.38 2.61
N LEU A 218 26.19 -36.12 2.93
CA LEU A 218 27.15 -35.00 2.82
C LEU A 218 28.37 -35.20 3.74
N LEU A 219 28.13 -35.60 4.99
CA LEU A 219 29.16 -35.82 6.01
C LEU A 219 29.74 -37.23 5.98
N LYS A 220 29.36 -38.06 5.01
CA LYS A 220 29.87 -39.42 4.88
C LYS A 220 31.35 -39.39 4.53
N ARG A 221 32.16 -39.90 5.45
CA ARG A 221 33.60 -40.01 5.29
C ARG A 221 33.94 -41.32 4.58
N GLN A 222 34.64 -41.24 3.46
CA GLN A 222 35.20 -42.43 2.82
C GLN A 222 36.48 -42.90 3.52
N ALA A 223 36.70 -44.20 3.56
CA ALA A 223 37.84 -44.80 4.24
C ALA A 223 39.18 -44.29 3.65
N PRO A 224 40.18 -43.95 4.48
CA PRO A 224 41.46 -43.45 4.00
C PRO A 224 42.23 -44.57 3.28
N VAL A 225 42.38 -44.45 1.96
CA VAL A 225 43.27 -45.29 1.16
C VAL A 225 44.65 -44.61 1.09
N SER A 226 45.72 -45.40 1.16
CA SER A 226 47.09 -44.85 1.13
C SER A 226 47.37 -44.07 -0.17
N LEU A 227 48.01 -42.91 -0.06
CA LEU A 227 48.34 -42.02 -1.18
C LEU A 227 49.09 -42.74 -2.30
N LYS A 228 50.04 -43.62 -1.94
CA LYS A 228 50.82 -44.41 -2.91
C LYS A 228 49.91 -45.30 -3.76
N LYS A 229 48.93 -45.98 -3.15
CA LYS A 229 47.98 -46.86 -3.84
C LYS A 229 47.05 -46.07 -4.76
N ARG A 230 46.47 -44.97 -4.24
CA ARG A 230 45.61 -44.04 -5.00
C ARG A 230 46.34 -43.50 -6.24
N TRP A 231 47.61 -43.09 -6.09
CA TRP A 231 48.40 -42.59 -7.20
C TRP A 231 48.69 -43.66 -8.25
N THR A 232 49.10 -44.87 -7.84
CA THR A 232 49.37 -45.97 -8.79
C THR A 232 48.13 -46.41 -9.57
N GLN A 233 46.95 -46.47 -8.93
CA GLN A 233 45.67 -46.77 -9.60
C GLN A 233 45.22 -45.63 -10.53
N THR A 234 45.46 -44.38 -10.15
CA THR A 234 45.14 -43.24 -11.02
C THR A 234 46.03 -43.20 -12.24
N TRP A 235 47.33 -43.46 -12.08
CA TRP A 235 48.31 -43.47 -13.16
C TRP A 235 48.06 -44.59 -14.17
N THR A 236 47.71 -45.79 -13.70
CA THR A 236 47.29 -46.90 -14.56
C THR A 236 46.00 -46.56 -15.31
N ALA A 237 44.98 -46.06 -14.62
CA ALA A 237 43.73 -45.64 -15.27
C ALA A 237 43.91 -44.50 -16.29
N LEU A 238 44.85 -43.58 -16.07
CA LEU A 238 45.21 -42.53 -17.02
C LEU A 238 45.91 -43.09 -18.27
N ARG A 239 46.75 -44.12 -18.14
CA ARG A 239 47.41 -44.79 -19.27
C ARG A 239 46.42 -45.60 -20.11
N GLU A 240 45.41 -46.19 -19.48
CA GLU A 240 44.34 -46.94 -20.16
C GLU A 240 43.30 -46.03 -20.82
N LEU A 241 43.26 -44.75 -20.47
CA LEU A 241 42.24 -43.80 -20.92
C LEU A 241 42.14 -43.68 -22.45
N PRO A 242 43.24 -43.58 -23.22
CA PRO A 242 43.20 -43.59 -24.68
C PRO A 242 42.64 -44.89 -25.27
N GLU A 243 42.98 -46.04 -24.67
CA GLU A 243 42.51 -47.34 -25.12
C GLU A 243 41.01 -47.53 -24.82
N ARG A 244 40.56 -47.16 -23.62
CA ARG A 244 39.13 -47.15 -23.26
C ARG A 244 38.32 -46.22 -24.15
N LEU A 245 38.87 -45.05 -24.47
CA LEU A 245 38.23 -44.10 -25.38
C LEU A 245 38.17 -44.66 -26.81
N ARG A 246 39.22 -45.34 -27.28
CA ARG A 246 39.24 -46.03 -28.58
C ARG A 246 38.26 -47.19 -28.63
N GLN A 247 38.18 -48.01 -27.58
CA GLN A 247 37.21 -49.10 -27.45
C GLN A 247 35.78 -48.56 -27.44
N TYR A 248 35.53 -47.48 -26.70
CA TYR A 248 34.23 -46.84 -26.63
C TYR A 248 33.79 -46.23 -27.98
N ILE A 249 34.69 -45.52 -28.66
CA ILE A 249 34.44 -45.00 -30.02
C ILE A 249 34.24 -46.16 -31.00
N GLY A 250 35.01 -47.24 -30.88
CA GLY A 250 34.86 -48.45 -31.68
C GLY A 250 33.49 -49.10 -31.48
N GLN A 251 33.03 -49.25 -30.24
CA GLN A 251 31.71 -49.79 -29.88
C GLN A 251 30.57 -48.93 -30.41
N LEU A 252 30.68 -47.60 -30.29
CA LEU A 252 29.72 -46.66 -30.88
C LEU A 252 29.60 -46.84 -32.40
N TRP A 253 30.73 -47.01 -33.09
CA TRP A 253 30.76 -47.16 -34.54
C TRP A 253 30.33 -48.56 -35.02
N SER A 254 30.53 -49.59 -34.20
CA SER A 254 30.15 -50.98 -34.51
C SER A 254 28.75 -51.36 -34.03
N SER A 255 28.11 -50.54 -33.18
CA SER A 255 26.73 -50.79 -32.74
C SER A 255 25.75 -50.61 -33.91
N GLU A 256 24.88 -51.61 -34.14
CA GLU A 256 23.77 -51.51 -35.10
C GLU A 256 22.75 -50.41 -34.73
N GLU A 257 22.88 -49.81 -33.54
CA GLU A 257 22.01 -48.75 -33.04
C GLU A 257 22.06 -47.47 -33.90
N LEU A 258 23.24 -47.02 -34.33
CA LEU A 258 23.37 -45.77 -35.09
C LEU A 258 22.73 -45.84 -36.50
N PRO A 259 23.01 -46.88 -37.32
CA PRO A 259 22.37 -47.03 -38.63
C PRO A 259 20.86 -47.28 -38.54
N SER A 260 20.40 -48.09 -37.58
CA SER A 260 18.97 -48.42 -37.41
C SER A 260 18.14 -47.24 -36.89
N LEU A 261 18.67 -46.43 -35.95
CA LEU A 261 18.03 -45.19 -35.50
C LEU A 261 17.95 -44.12 -36.59
N VAL A 262 18.99 -44.00 -37.42
CA VAL A 262 19.02 -43.05 -38.55
C VAL A 262 17.98 -43.41 -39.61
N LEU A 263 17.81 -44.70 -39.91
CA LEU A 263 16.78 -45.19 -40.83
C LEU A 263 15.36 -45.04 -40.23
N ALA A 264 15.18 -45.37 -38.94
CA ALA A 264 13.89 -45.25 -38.25
C ALA A 264 13.44 -43.78 -38.04
N LYS A 265 14.38 -42.83 -38.04
CA LYS A 265 14.14 -41.39 -37.81
C LYS A 265 14.56 -40.52 -39.02
N ALA A 266 14.44 -41.04 -40.25
CA ALA A 266 14.84 -40.33 -41.46
C ALA A 266 14.06 -39.00 -41.68
N ALA A 267 12.74 -38.97 -41.39
CA ALA A 267 11.92 -37.76 -41.52
C ALA A 267 12.36 -36.59 -40.61
N PRO A 268 12.55 -36.78 -39.28
CA PRO A 268 13.05 -35.70 -38.42
C PRO A 268 14.51 -35.31 -38.72
N LEU A 269 15.33 -36.18 -39.34
CA LEU A 269 16.68 -35.82 -39.80
C LEU A 269 16.67 -34.80 -40.95
N VAL A 270 15.76 -34.93 -41.92
CA VAL A 270 15.58 -33.92 -42.98
C VAL A 270 15.08 -32.60 -42.39
N GLY A 271 14.15 -32.66 -41.43
CA GLY A 271 13.69 -31.49 -40.67
C GLY A 271 14.82 -30.80 -39.90
N LEU A 272 15.72 -31.58 -39.28
CA LEU A 272 16.91 -31.08 -38.60
C LEU A 272 17.85 -30.34 -39.55
N LEU A 273 18.12 -30.86 -40.76
CA LEU A 273 18.96 -30.18 -41.74
C LEU A 273 18.35 -28.85 -42.21
N GLY A 274 17.02 -28.82 -42.43
CA GLY A 274 16.30 -27.58 -42.72
C GLY A 274 16.38 -26.57 -41.58
N LEU A 275 16.25 -27.02 -40.33
CA LEU A 275 16.38 -26.18 -39.14
C LEU A 275 17.82 -25.64 -38.95
N LEU A 276 18.84 -26.45 -39.22
CA LEU A 276 20.23 -25.98 -39.23
C LEU A 276 20.44 -24.87 -40.25
N PHE A 277 19.93 -25.06 -41.48
CA PHE A 277 20.00 -24.05 -42.52
C PHE A 277 19.30 -22.75 -42.09
N LEU A 278 18.08 -22.83 -41.55
CA LEU A 278 17.35 -21.66 -41.07
C LEU A 278 18.06 -20.95 -39.91
N LEU A 279 18.61 -21.69 -38.95
CA LEU A 279 19.37 -21.12 -37.84
C LEU A 279 20.65 -20.43 -38.31
N LEU A 280 21.43 -21.07 -39.20
CA LEU A 280 22.66 -20.49 -39.74
C LEU A 280 22.38 -19.29 -40.67
N TRP A 281 21.34 -19.37 -41.50
CA TRP A 281 20.90 -18.28 -42.36
C TRP A 281 20.39 -17.10 -41.54
N GLY A 282 19.54 -17.34 -40.53
CA GLY A 282 19.08 -16.33 -39.59
C GLY A 282 20.22 -15.69 -38.80
N ALA A 283 21.16 -16.51 -38.32
CA ALA A 283 22.37 -16.03 -37.64
C ALA A 283 23.22 -15.13 -38.54
N ARG A 284 23.41 -15.51 -39.81
CA ARG A 284 24.11 -14.69 -40.81
C ARG A 284 23.43 -13.35 -41.00
N ARG A 285 22.12 -13.36 -41.22
CA ARG A 285 21.35 -12.15 -41.52
C ARG A 285 21.35 -11.20 -40.32
N LEU A 286 21.12 -11.72 -39.11
CA LEU A 286 21.11 -10.92 -37.88
C LEU A 286 22.50 -10.34 -37.57
N ARG A 287 23.57 -11.12 -37.76
CA ARG A 287 24.94 -10.66 -37.56
C ARG A 287 25.31 -9.55 -38.54
N LEU A 288 24.98 -9.69 -39.82
CA LEU A 288 25.27 -8.67 -40.82
C LEU A 288 24.46 -7.39 -40.60
N ALA A 289 23.21 -7.51 -40.12
CA ALA A 289 22.35 -6.37 -39.85
C ALA A 289 22.77 -5.56 -38.61
N LEU A 290 23.12 -6.22 -37.51
CA LEU A 290 23.31 -5.55 -36.21
C LEU A 290 24.79 -5.34 -35.82
N LEU A 291 25.71 -6.21 -36.24
CA LEU A 291 27.09 -6.18 -35.75
C LEU A 291 27.84 -4.88 -36.12
N PRO A 292 27.80 -4.39 -37.38
CA PRO A 292 28.52 -3.17 -37.75
C PRO A 292 28.03 -1.94 -36.98
N GLY A 293 26.70 -1.81 -36.82
CA GLY A 293 26.07 -0.72 -36.06
C GLY A 293 26.42 -0.75 -34.58
N LEU A 294 26.35 -1.92 -33.94
CA LEU A 294 26.73 -2.06 -32.53
C LEU A 294 28.22 -1.72 -32.29
N THR A 295 29.11 -2.16 -33.18
CA THR A 295 30.56 -1.90 -33.04
C THR A 295 30.92 -0.43 -33.25
N SER A 296 30.27 0.26 -34.20
CA SER A 296 30.52 1.68 -34.42
C SER A 296 29.99 2.52 -33.26
N TRP A 297 28.83 2.17 -32.71
CA TRP A 297 28.25 2.84 -31.55
C TRP A 297 29.13 2.67 -30.31
N GLN A 298 29.63 1.45 -30.06
CA GLN A 298 30.51 1.19 -28.92
C GLN A 298 31.82 1.99 -28.99
N ALA A 299 32.35 2.26 -30.19
CA ALA A 299 33.59 3.01 -30.37
C ALA A 299 33.48 4.50 -29.97
N VAL A 300 32.28 5.07 -30.10
CA VAL A 300 31.99 6.48 -29.78
C VAL A 300 31.47 6.65 -28.34
N GLU A 301 31.00 5.57 -27.72
CA GLU A 301 30.36 5.62 -26.41
C GLU A 301 31.35 5.77 -25.25
N GLU A 302 31.26 6.88 -24.53
CA GLU A 302 32.11 7.14 -23.36
C GLU A 302 31.61 6.43 -22.09
N GLU A 303 30.34 6.01 -22.03
CA GLU A 303 29.80 5.35 -20.84
C GLU A 303 30.26 3.88 -20.70
N ARG A 304 30.84 3.53 -19.55
CA ARG A 304 31.34 2.17 -19.28
C ARG A 304 30.22 1.11 -19.23
N GLY A 305 29.06 1.43 -18.66
CA GLY A 305 27.95 0.47 -18.50
C GLY A 305 27.35 0.04 -19.85
N LEU A 306 27.07 1.01 -20.72
CA LEU A 306 26.64 0.76 -22.10
C LEU A 306 27.70 -0.04 -22.87
N ARG A 307 28.99 0.31 -22.74
CA ARG A 307 30.07 -0.47 -23.35
C ARG A 307 30.08 -1.93 -22.91
N VAL A 308 29.85 -2.23 -21.62
CA VAL A 308 29.76 -3.62 -21.13
C VAL A 308 28.58 -4.36 -21.79
N VAL A 309 27.39 -3.75 -21.84
CA VAL A 309 26.20 -4.36 -22.44
C VAL A 309 26.39 -4.59 -23.94
N MET A 310 26.92 -3.59 -24.64
CA MET A 310 27.20 -3.64 -26.06
C MET A 310 28.25 -4.71 -26.36
N GLU A 311 29.30 -4.84 -25.55
CA GLU A 311 30.29 -5.92 -25.69
C GLU A 311 29.68 -7.30 -25.49
N VAL A 312 28.81 -7.50 -24.50
CA VAL A 312 28.09 -8.77 -24.32
C VAL A 312 27.24 -9.09 -25.55
N ALA A 313 26.49 -8.11 -26.06
CA ALA A 313 25.68 -8.27 -27.27
C ALA A 313 26.56 -8.59 -28.49
N ILE A 314 27.68 -7.89 -28.65
CA ILE A 314 28.66 -8.11 -29.70
C ILE A 314 29.27 -9.52 -29.58
N VAL A 315 29.63 -9.99 -28.37
CA VAL A 315 30.12 -11.36 -28.08
C VAL A 315 29.12 -12.41 -28.52
N LEU A 316 27.85 -12.28 -28.12
CA LEU A 316 26.78 -13.17 -28.53
C LEU A 316 26.60 -13.18 -30.05
N LEU A 317 26.53 -12.00 -30.66
CA LEU A 317 26.26 -11.84 -32.09
C LEU A 317 27.42 -12.34 -32.98
N SER A 318 28.67 -12.16 -32.53
CA SER A 318 29.85 -12.67 -33.24
C SER A 318 29.95 -14.20 -33.25
N HIS A 319 29.45 -14.85 -32.19
CA HIS A 319 29.45 -16.30 -32.02
C HIS A 319 28.08 -16.92 -32.31
N LEU A 320 27.17 -16.18 -32.94
CA LEU A 320 25.79 -16.62 -33.18
C LEU A 320 25.73 -17.89 -34.02
N TYR A 321 26.67 -18.09 -34.96
CA TYR A 321 26.80 -19.35 -35.70
C TYR A 321 27.15 -20.55 -34.79
N HIS A 322 28.04 -20.35 -33.82
CA HIS A 322 28.45 -21.40 -32.89
C HIS A 322 27.34 -21.74 -31.89
N LEU A 323 26.61 -20.73 -31.41
CA LEU A 323 25.40 -20.90 -30.60
C LEU A 323 24.29 -21.62 -31.37
N SER A 324 24.08 -21.25 -32.63
CA SER A 324 23.10 -21.88 -33.53
C SER A 324 23.44 -23.35 -33.78
N LEU A 325 24.72 -23.65 -34.05
CA LEU A 325 25.21 -25.01 -34.20
C LEU A 325 25.05 -25.81 -32.91
N PHE A 326 25.37 -25.22 -31.75
CA PHE A 326 25.20 -25.86 -30.45
C PHE A 326 23.75 -26.19 -30.13
N LEU A 327 22.83 -25.23 -30.35
CA LEU A 327 21.41 -25.43 -30.17
C LEU A 327 20.87 -26.53 -31.10
N TRP A 328 21.33 -26.53 -32.36
CA TRP A 328 20.98 -27.56 -33.32
C TRP A 328 21.47 -28.95 -32.88
N VAL A 329 22.72 -29.08 -32.44
CA VAL A 329 23.28 -30.35 -31.95
C VAL A 329 22.52 -30.84 -30.71
N LEU A 330 22.20 -29.96 -29.77
CA LEU A 330 21.38 -30.30 -28.60
C LEU A 330 20.02 -30.87 -29.02
N LEU A 331 19.34 -30.20 -29.95
CA LEU A 331 18.04 -30.64 -30.48
C LEU A 331 18.17 -31.98 -31.21
N ALA A 332 19.21 -32.16 -32.03
CA ALA A 332 19.47 -33.39 -32.75
C ALA A 332 19.72 -34.58 -31.80
N VAL A 333 20.56 -34.38 -30.78
CA VAL A 333 20.86 -35.39 -29.76
C VAL A 333 19.61 -35.76 -28.96
N TRP A 334 18.74 -34.80 -28.66
CA TRP A 334 17.48 -35.04 -27.97
C TRP A 334 16.47 -35.82 -28.84
N ILE A 335 16.22 -35.37 -30.08
CA ILE A 335 15.27 -36.03 -31.01
C ILE A 335 15.72 -37.46 -31.33
N LEU A 336 17.02 -37.67 -31.50
CA LEU A 336 17.57 -39.00 -31.76
C LEU A 336 17.49 -39.91 -30.53
N GLY A 337 17.23 -39.38 -29.32
CA GLY A 337 17.25 -40.15 -28.08
C GLY A 337 18.69 -40.47 -27.63
N PHE A 338 19.68 -39.87 -28.27
CA PHE A 338 21.09 -40.08 -28.00
C PHE A 338 21.57 -39.29 -26.76
N GLY A 339 20.76 -38.35 -26.24
CA GLY A 339 21.12 -37.52 -25.09
C GLY A 339 21.38 -38.27 -23.79
N ASN A 340 20.69 -39.40 -23.59
CA ASN A 340 20.87 -40.25 -22.41
C ASN A 340 22.02 -41.26 -22.55
N THR A 341 22.63 -41.37 -23.74
CA THR A 341 23.81 -42.22 -23.93
C THR A 341 25.06 -41.49 -23.44
N ARG A 342 26.08 -42.28 -23.06
CA ARG A 342 27.38 -41.73 -22.65
C ARG A 342 28.00 -40.85 -23.75
N GLY A 343 27.75 -41.21 -25.01
CA GLY A 343 28.32 -40.56 -26.20
C GLY A 343 27.66 -39.23 -26.48
N GLY A 344 26.33 -39.16 -26.36
CA GLY A 344 25.59 -37.91 -26.50
C GLY A 344 25.97 -36.91 -25.41
N SER A 345 26.09 -37.36 -24.16
CA SER A 345 26.52 -36.48 -23.06
C SER A 345 27.94 -35.94 -23.27
N LEU A 346 28.89 -36.77 -23.75
CA LEU A 346 30.25 -36.34 -24.09
C LEU A 346 30.25 -35.29 -25.21
N LEU A 347 29.53 -35.55 -26.30
CA LEU A 347 29.47 -34.68 -27.47
C LEU A 347 28.87 -33.32 -27.11
N VAL A 348 27.76 -33.30 -26.37
CA VAL A 348 27.14 -32.06 -25.88
C VAL A 348 28.08 -31.30 -24.96
N THR A 349 28.76 -31.99 -24.03
CA THR A 349 29.71 -31.34 -23.10
C THR A 349 30.90 -30.75 -23.85
N ALA A 350 31.48 -31.48 -24.81
CA ALA A 350 32.60 -31.01 -25.61
C ALA A 350 32.23 -29.78 -26.46
N LEU A 351 31.04 -29.79 -27.07
CA LEU A 351 30.56 -28.66 -27.84
C LEU A 351 30.24 -27.44 -26.95
N ALA A 352 29.64 -27.67 -25.77
CA ALA A 352 29.41 -26.61 -24.79
C ALA A 352 30.72 -25.97 -24.33
N VAL A 353 31.74 -26.78 -24.04
CA VAL A 353 33.10 -26.32 -23.68
C VAL A 353 33.71 -25.52 -24.83
N TRP A 354 33.58 -25.97 -26.08
CA TRP A 354 34.08 -25.24 -27.23
C TRP A 354 33.42 -23.86 -27.40
N VAL A 355 32.09 -23.77 -27.29
CA VAL A 355 31.35 -22.49 -27.33
C VAL A 355 31.77 -21.58 -26.18
N ALA A 356 31.83 -22.13 -24.95
CA ALA A 356 32.23 -21.39 -23.76
C ALA A 356 33.68 -20.85 -23.85
N LEU A 357 34.61 -21.63 -24.42
CA LEU A 357 35.98 -21.19 -24.68
C LEU A 357 36.02 -20.01 -25.64
N LYS A 358 35.30 -20.10 -26.77
CA LYS A 358 35.25 -19.03 -27.78
C LYS A 358 34.67 -17.73 -27.23
N MET A 359 33.51 -17.81 -26.57
CA MET A 359 32.86 -16.67 -25.95
C MET A 359 33.70 -16.09 -24.80
N GLY A 360 34.18 -16.96 -23.91
CA GLY A 360 35.01 -16.57 -22.77
C GLY A 360 36.31 -15.90 -23.18
N PHE A 361 37.00 -16.40 -24.21
CA PHE A 361 38.23 -15.78 -24.72
C PHE A 361 37.98 -14.39 -25.30
N ARG A 362 36.87 -14.22 -26.02
CA ARG A 362 36.51 -12.89 -26.55
C ARG A 362 36.12 -11.94 -25.42
N MET A 363 35.37 -12.40 -24.43
CA MET A 363 34.99 -11.58 -23.27
C MET A 363 36.21 -11.16 -22.44
N VAL A 364 37.13 -12.09 -22.13
CA VAL A 364 38.39 -11.76 -21.45
C VAL A 364 39.23 -10.77 -22.27
N GLN A 365 39.19 -10.87 -23.59
CA GLN A 365 39.86 -9.93 -24.47
C GLN A 365 39.20 -8.54 -24.44
N ALA A 366 37.87 -8.44 -24.48
CA ALA A 366 37.13 -7.19 -24.36
C ALA A 366 37.40 -6.47 -23.03
N ILE A 367 37.43 -7.25 -21.93
CA ILE A 367 37.64 -6.69 -20.59
C ILE A 367 39.06 -6.16 -20.41
N PHE A 368 40.07 -6.92 -20.85
CA PHE A 368 41.50 -6.65 -20.60
C PHE A 368 42.24 -6.25 -21.89
N GLN A 369 41.65 -5.35 -22.67
CA GLN A 369 42.28 -4.79 -23.88
C GLN A 369 43.37 -3.76 -23.55
N GLY A 370 43.20 -3.00 -22.45
CA GLY A 370 44.13 -1.96 -21.98
C GLY A 370 43.61 -0.55 -22.28
N LYS A 371 44.18 0.46 -21.59
CA LYS A 371 43.73 1.86 -21.68
C LYS A 371 43.87 2.46 -23.08
N ASP A 372 44.92 2.11 -23.82
CA ASP A 372 45.23 2.73 -25.13
C ASP A 372 44.34 2.24 -26.27
N ILE A 373 43.57 1.16 -26.07
CA ILE A 373 42.67 0.57 -27.06
C ILE A 373 41.23 0.55 -26.52
N ASN A 374 40.89 1.45 -25.60
CA ASN A 374 39.55 1.58 -25.02
C ASN A 374 38.96 0.27 -24.43
N GLY A 375 39.79 -0.54 -23.75
CA GLY A 375 39.30 -1.71 -23.02
C GLY A 375 38.27 -1.35 -21.94
N LEU A 376 37.34 -2.27 -21.65
CA LEU A 376 36.26 -2.02 -20.66
C LEU A 376 36.79 -1.63 -19.28
N LEU A 377 37.93 -2.21 -18.88
CA LEU A 377 38.72 -1.75 -17.73
C LEU A 377 39.96 -1.02 -18.25
N PRO A 378 40.10 0.29 -17.95
CA PRO A 378 41.23 1.10 -18.42
C PRO A 378 42.49 0.83 -17.58
N LEU A 379 43.01 -0.39 -17.71
CA LEU A 379 44.23 -0.84 -17.04
C LEU A 379 45.46 -0.52 -17.88
N ASP A 380 46.60 -0.36 -17.22
CA ASP A 380 47.92 -0.31 -17.87
C ASP A 380 48.13 -1.56 -18.76
N GLN A 381 48.79 -1.39 -19.92
CA GLN A 381 48.97 -2.46 -20.90
C GLN A 381 49.71 -3.67 -20.31
N GLY A 382 50.67 -3.47 -19.41
CA GLY A 382 51.40 -4.56 -18.76
C GLY A 382 50.48 -5.40 -17.88
N THR A 383 49.61 -4.75 -17.12
CA THR A 383 48.62 -5.41 -16.24
C THR A 383 47.51 -6.08 -17.05
N ALA A 384 46.98 -5.41 -18.08
CA ALA A 384 45.95 -5.96 -18.96
C ALA A 384 46.44 -7.23 -19.69
N ARG A 385 47.66 -7.21 -20.24
CA ARG A 385 48.26 -8.40 -20.89
C ARG A 385 48.40 -9.59 -19.94
N PHE A 386 48.81 -9.34 -18.69
CA PHE A 386 48.93 -10.36 -17.67
C PHE A 386 47.57 -11.04 -17.39
N TYR A 387 46.55 -10.27 -17.01
CA TYR A 387 45.23 -10.82 -16.70
C TYR A 387 44.57 -11.48 -17.92
N ARG A 388 44.72 -10.90 -19.11
CA ARG A 388 44.21 -11.49 -20.35
C ARG A 388 44.80 -12.88 -20.62
N ARG A 389 46.12 -13.03 -20.53
CA ARG A 389 46.78 -14.34 -20.73
C ARG A 389 46.31 -15.32 -19.67
N GLN A 390 46.26 -14.88 -18.42
CA GLN A 390 46.10 -15.77 -17.28
C GLN A 390 44.66 -16.21 -17.06
N LEU A 391 43.68 -15.34 -17.31
CA LEU A 391 42.27 -15.71 -17.31
C LEU A 391 41.92 -16.59 -18.52
N LYS A 392 42.54 -16.39 -19.70
CA LYS A 392 42.36 -17.32 -20.84
C LYS A 392 42.92 -18.70 -20.50
N CYS A 393 44.12 -18.78 -19.93
CA CYS A 393 44.70 -20.05 -19.50
C CYS A 393 43.92 -20.71 -18.36
N LEU A 394 43.41 -19.95 -17.39
CA LEU A 394 42.54 -20.45 -16.34
C LEU A 394 41.22 -20.97 -16.91
N LEU A 395 40.58 -20.23 -17.81
CA LEU A 395 39.34 -20.63 -18.47
C LEU A 395 39.55 -21.92 -19.30
N LEU A 396 40.69 -22.03 -19.99
CA LEU A 396 41.10 -23.26 -20.67
C LEU A 396 41.25 -24.44 -19.70
N PHE A 397 41.95 -24.24 -18.58
CA PHE A 397 42.15 -25.25 -17.54
C PHE A 397 40.82 -25.69 -16.92
N VAL A 398 39.96 -24.76 -16.52
CA VAL A 398 38.63 -25.04 -15.94
C VAL A 398 37.74 -25.81 -16.90
N LEU A 399 37.64 -25.37 -18.16
CA LEU A 399 36.72 -25.98 -19.12
C LEU A 399 37.24 -27.30 -19.69
N LEU A 400 38.54 -27.43 -19.97
CA LEU A 400 39.08 -28.68 -20.51
C LEU A 400 39.36 -29.72 -19.42
N PHE A 401 40.00 -29.35 -18.33
CA PHE A 401 40.35 -30.32 -17.27
C PHE A 401 39.18 -30.51 -16.29
N GLY A 402 38.58 -29.41 -15.81
CA GLY A 402 37.49 -29.46 -14.85
C GLY A 402 36.18 -29.97 -15.46
N VAL A 403 35.64 -29.30 -16.48
CA VAL A 403 34.35 -29.67 -17.06
C VAL A 403 34.47 -30.88 -17.97
N LEU A 404 35.28 -30.81 -19.03
CA LEU A 404 35.38 -31.89 -20.01
C LEU A 404 36.11 -33.12 -19.42
N GLY A 405 37.26 -32.92 -18.77
CA GLY A 405 38.12 -34.00 -18.27
C GLY A 405 37.52 -34.80 -17.10
N LEU A 406 36.94 -34.14 -16.09
CA LEU A 406 36.28 -34.87 -15.00
C LEU A 406 34.97 -35.52 -15.48
N ARG A 407 34.26 -34.88 -16.44
CA ARG A 407 33.06 -35.48 -17.04
C ARG A 407 33.41 -36.70 -17.89
N THR A 408 34.46 -36.66 -18.71
CA THR A 408 34.92 -37.82 -19.47
C THR A 408 35.35 -38.95 -18.54
N ALA A 409 36.04 -38.63 -17.44
CA ALA A 409 36.43 -39.63 -16.46
C ALA A 409 35.22 -40.29 -15.78
N SER A 410 34.15 -39.53 -15.53
CA SER A 410 32.88 -40.07 -15.01
C SER A 410 32.16 -40.98 -16.02
N LEU A 411 32.18 -40.61 -17.30
CA LEU A 411 31.45 -41.32 -18.36
C LEU A 411 32.16 -42.60 -18.84
N LEU A 412 33.50 -42.64 -18.76
CA LEU A 412 34.32 -43.82 -19.03
C LEU A 412 34.46 -44.76 -17.81
N GLU A 413 33.66 -44.54 -16.76
CA GLU A 413 33.62 -45.36 -15.54
C GLU A 413 35.00 -45.62 -14.94
N LEU A 414 35.84 -44.57 -14.86
CA LEU A 414 37.06 -44.68 -14.09
C LEU A 414 36.74 -45.02 -12.63
N GLU A 415 37.61 -45.86 -12.03
CA GLU A 415 37.52 -46.26 -10.63
C GLU A 415 37.30 -45.00 -9.75
N PRO A 416 36.36 -45.03 -8.79
CA PRO A 416 36.00 -43.85 -7.99
C PRO A 416 37.22 -43.15 -7.38
N GLN A 417 38.21 -43.94 -6.92
CA GLN A 417 39.45 -43.43 -6.35
C GLN A 417 40.28 -42.61 -7.35
N SER A 418 40.34 -43.04 -8.61
CA SER A 418 41.06 -42.33 -9.67
C SER A 418 40.38 -41.01 -10.04
N ARG A 419 39.03 -41.00 -10.07
CA ARG A 419 38.26 -39.75 -10.29
C ARG A 419 38.47 -38.73 -9.17
N GLN A 420 38.58 -39.19 -7.93
CA GLN A 420 38.86 -38.33 -6.78
C GLN A 420 40.23 -37.68 -6.87
N VAL A 421 41.27 -38.45 -7.21
CA VAL A 421 42.63 -37.91 -7.39
C VAL A 421 42.67 -36.88 -8.51
N LEU A 422 41.98 -37.12 -9.63
CA LEU A 422 41.87 -36.13 -10.72
C LEU A 422 41.17 -34.84 -10.26
N GLY A 423 40.12 -34.96 -9.45
CA GLY A 423 39.43 -33.82 -8.83
C GLY A 423 40.33 -33.03 -7.85
N GLU A 424 41.10 -33.73 -7.01
CA GLU A 424 42.06 -33.11 -6.09
C GLU A 424 43.17 -32.38 -6.86
N LEU A 425 43.71 -32.97 -7.92
CA LEU A 425 44.71 -32.32 -8.79
C LEU A 425 44.14 -31.07 -9.46
N PHE A 426 42.88 -31.11 -9.90
CA PHE A 426 42.18 -29.95 -10.43
C PHE A 426 42.09 -28.83 -9.38
N GLN A 427 41.66 -29.16 -8.17
CA GLN A 427 41.52 -28.23 -7.05
C GLN A 427 42.86 -27.62 -6.62
N VAL A 428 43.93 -28.42 -6.56
CA VAL A 428 45.30 -27.93 -6.31
C VAL A 428 45.73 -26.97 -7.41
N GLY A 429 45.47 -27.30 -8.67
CA GLY A 429 45.73 -26.43 -9.81
C GLY A 429 45.01 -25.08 -9.69
N LEU A 430 43.72 -25.09 -9.32
CA LEU A 430 42.93 -23.88 -9.06
C LEU A 430 43.49 -23.06 -7.90
N LEU A 431 43.89 -23.70 -6.80
CA LEU A 431 44.45 -23.03 -5.63
C LEU A 431 45.78 -22.34 -5.97
N ILE A 432 46.68 -23.04 -6.67
CA ILE A 432 47.95 -22.48 -7.14
C ILE A 432 47.68 -21.28 -8.07
N TRP A 433 46.74 -21.43 -9.01
CA TRP A 433 46.36 -20.35 -9.91
C TRP A 433 45.77 -19.15 -9.15
N ALA A 434 44.92 -19.37 -8.16
CA ALA A 434 44.32 -18.34 -7.33
C ALA A 434 45.37 -17.59 -6.49
N ILE A 435 46.31 -18.32 -5.87
CA ILE A 435 47.45 -17.73 -5.12
C ILE A 435 48.28 -16.83 -6.04
N TRP A 436 48.51 -17.28 -7.27
CA TRP A 436 49.35 -16.58 -8.23
C TRP A 436 48.63 -15.38 -8.89
N LEU A 437 47.33 -15.49 -9.18
CA LEU A 437 46.50 -14.44 -9.76
C LEU A 437 46.17 -13.33 -8.75
N LEU A 438 45.90 -13.68 -7.48
CA LEU A 438 45.46 -12.77 -6.42
C LEU A 438 46.63 -12.18 -5.59
N ARG A 439 47.83 -12.08 -6.15
CA ARG A 439 48.98 -11.47 -5.44
C ARG A 439 48.76 -9.96 -5.21
N PRO A 440 49.20 -9.37 -4.08
CA PRO A 440 48.86 -7.98 -3.74
C PRO A 440 49.39 -7.00 -4.78
N LYS A 441 50.64 -7.21 -5.22
CA LYS A 441 51.31 -6.43 -6.28
C LYS A 441 50.53 -6.40 -7.61
N ARG A 442 49.69 -7.41 -7.90
CA ARG A 442 48.89 -7.50 -9.14
C ARG A 442 47.44 -7.06 -8.94
N LEU A 443 46.91 -7.12 -7.71
CA LEU A 443 45.56 -6.66 -7.37
C LEU A 443 45.50 -5.15 -7.12
N ASP A 444 46.59 -4.55 -6.62
CA ASP A 444 46.67 -3.12 -6.31
C ASP A 444 46.37 -2.18 -7.49
N PRO A 445 46.69 -2.50 -8.76
CA PRO A 445 46.25 -1.70 -9.91
C PRO A 445 44.75 -1.86 -10.22
N LEU A 446 44.19 -3.07 -10.05
CA LEU A 446 42.77 -3.32 -10.33
C LEU A 446 41.84 -2.57 -9.37
N ARG A 447 42.24 -2.42 -8.10
CA ARG A 447 41.40 -1.81 -7.07
C ARG A 447 40.97 -0.38 -7.38
N LEU A 448 41.77 0.36 -8.15
CA LEU A 448 41.52 1.77 -8.44
C LEU A 448 40.53 1.95 -9.58
N GLU A 449 40.46 0.98 -10.50
CA GLU A 449 39.68 1.07 -11.74
C GLU A 449 38.33 0.33 -11.71
N LEU A 450 38.08 -0.51 -10.68
CA LEU A 450 36.80 -1.21 -10.56
C LEU A 450 35.63 -0.24 -10.32
N PRO A 451 34.50 -0.40 -11.06
CA PRO A 451 33.30 0.38 -10.84
C PRO A 451 32.60 -0.07 -9.55
N GLY A 452 32.29 0.87 -8.66
CA GLY A 452 31.53 0.58 -7.45
C GLY A 452 31.66 1.65 -6.36
N PRO A 453 31.06 1.39 -5.18
CA PRO A 453 31.20 2.24 -4.01
C PRO A 453 32.66 2.47 -3.60
N ALA A 454 32.93 3.59 -2.95
CA ALA A 454 34.28 3.96 -2.53
C ALA A 454 34.96 2.91 -1.61
N TRP A 455 34.19 2.09 -0.90
CA TRP A 455 34.71 1.04 -0.02
C TRP A 455 35.33 -0.14 -0.78
N ILE A 456 34.85 -0.47 -2.00
CA ILE A 456 35.41 -1.56 -2.83
C ILE A 456 36.87 -1.25 -3.23
N ARG A 457 37.21 0.03 -3.37
CA ARG A 457 38.56 0.48 -3.78
C ARG A 457 39.58 0.43 -2.63
N LYS A 458 39.15 0.15 -1.40
CA LYS A 458 40.02 0.07 -0.22
C LYS A 458 40.82 -1.25 -0.22
N ARG A 459 42.05 -1.21 0.31
CA ARG A 459 42.94 -2.40 0.37
C ARG A 459 42.36 -3.56 1.16
N TRP A 460 41.70 -3.25 2.29
CA TRP A 460 41.13 -4.28 3.17
C TRP A 460 40.07 -5.13 2.46
N PHE A 461 39.29 -4.55 1.53
CA PHE A 461 38.28 -5.29 0.77
C PHE A 461 38.93 -6.36 -0.12
N PHE A 462 39.96 -6.00 -0.88
CA PHE A 462 40.67 -6.94 -1.74
C PHE A 462 41.49 -7.98 -0.95
N GLN A 463 42.03 -7.60 0.19
CA GLN A 463 42.68 -8.54 1.12
C GLN A 463 41.64 -9.54 1.67
N GLY A 464 40.46 -9.07 2.06
CA GLY A 464 39.35 -9.90 2.50
C GLY A 464 38.83 -10.83 1.41
N LEU A 465 38.60 -10.32 0.20
CA LEU A 465 38.17 -11.12 -0.96
C LEU A 465 39.19 -12.20 -1.30
N ARG A 466 40.48 -11.86 -1.30
CA ARG A 466 41.55 -12.85 -1.50
C ARG A 466 41.53 -13.90 -0.41
N ALA A 467 41.49 -13.49 0.86
CA ALA A 467 41.48 -14.41 1.99
C ALA A 467 40.28 -15.35 1.91
N LEU A 468 39.10 -14.83 1.56
CA LEU A 468 37.88 -15.60 1.36
C LEU A 468 38.04 -16.64 0.23
N VAL A 469 38.51 -16.22 -0.96
CA VAL A 469 38.69 -17.13 -2.10
C VAL A 469 39.70 -18.25 -1.77
N LEU A 470 40.82 -17.90 -1.12
CA LEU A 470 41.83 -18.88 -0.72
C LEU A 470 41.33 -19.81 0.40
N LEU A 471 40.57 -19.29 1.36
CA LEU A 471 39.96 -20.09 2.42
C LEU A 471 38.94 -21.07 1.84
N VAL A 472 38.05 -20.62 0.94
CA VAL A 472 37.05 -21.48 0.31
C VAL A 472 37.71 -22.56 -0.55
N LEU A 473 38.66 -22.21 -1.42
CA LEU A 473 39.38 -23.20 -2.23
C LEU A 473 40.22 -24.16 -1.35
N GLY A 474 40.83 -23.64 -0.30
CA GLY A 474 41.56 -24.44 0.69
C GLY A 474 40.66 -25.40 1.45
N ALA A 475 39.47 -24.95 1.87
CA ALA A 475 38.48 -25.78 2.54
C ALA A 475 37.92 -26.87 1.62
N ILE A 476 37.63 -26.55 0.35
CA ILE A 476 37.22 -27.54 -0.67
C ILE A 476 38.26 -28.65 -0.80
N LEU A 477 39.54 -28.29 -0.91
CA LEU A 477 40.65 -29.25 -1.00
C LEU A 477 40.81 -30.05 0.30
N LEU A 478 40.73 -29.39 1.45
CA LEU A 478 40.84 -30.02 2.76
C LEU A 478 39.73 -31.06 2.97
N PHE A 479 38.48 -30.74 2.67
CA PHE A 479 37.35 -31.67 2.77
C PHE A 479 37.53 -32.86 1.83
N SER A 480 38.03 -32.63 0.61
CA SER A 480 38.36 -33.71 -0.33
C SER A 480 39.42 -34.66 0.25
N LEU A 481 40.52 -34.11 0.76
CA LEU A 481 41.64 -34.88 1.35
C LEU A 481 41.24 -35.65 2.62
N LEU A 482 40.33 -35.09 3.44
CA LEU A 482 39.82 -35.73 4.65
C LEU A 482 38.81 -36.86 4.37
N GLY A 483 38.38 -37.02 3.12
CA GLY A 483 37.43 -38.04 2.66
C GLY A 483 35.97 -37.59 2.64
N PHE A 484 35.68 -36.30 2.85
CA PHE A 484 34.34 -35.69 2.76
C PHE A 484 34.07 -35.19 1.34
N GLN A 485 33.94 -36.12 0.40
CA GLN A 485 33.85 -35.78 -1.04
C GLN A 485 32.55 -35.11 -1.42
N ASN A 486 31.42 -35.57 -0.87
CA ASN A 486 30.12 -34.98 -1.15
C ASN A 486 30.07 -33.53 -0.64
N LEU A 487 30.62 -33.26 0.55
CA LEU A 487 30.77 -31.91 1.09
C LEU A 487 31.71 -31.04 0.22
N SER A 488 32.86 -31.56 -0.20
CA SER A 488 33.79 -30.84 -1.09
C SER A 488 33.12 -30.47 -2.42
N ALA A 489 32.42 -31.41 -3.05
CA ALA A 489 31.69 -31.19 -4.29
C ALA A 489 30.57 -30.15 -4.12
N TYR A 490 29.78 -30.27 -3.05
CA TYR A 490 28.72 -29.33 -2.72
C TYR A 490 29.23 -27.89 -2.53
N VAL A 491 30.31 -27.70 -1.75
CA VAL A 491 30.92 -26.37 -1.55
C VAL A 491 31.54 -25.83 -2.83
N ALA A 492 32.16 -26.70 -3.65
CA ALA A 492 32.75 -26.31 -4.93
C ALA A 492 31.68 -25.87 -5.95
N GLU A 493 30.61 -26.65 -6.11
CA GLU A 493 29.50 -26.35 -7.01
C GLU A 493 28.73 -25.13 -6.55
N GLY A 494 28.30 -25.09 -5.28
CA GLY A 494 27.60 -23.95 -4.70
C GLY A 494 28.42 -22.67 -4.75
N GLY A 495 29.72 -22.74 -4.47
CA GLY A 495 30.65 -21.61 -4.59
C GLY A 495 30.82 -21.12 -6.03
N ALA A 496 30.98 -22.04 -7.00
CA ALA A 496 31.11 -21.70 -8.42
C ALA A 496 29.82 -21.06 -8.97
N LEU A 497 28.66 -21.64 -8.67
CA LEU A 497 27.35 -21.09 -9.07
C LEU A 497 27.08 -19.74 -8.40
N SER A 498 27.40 -19.58 -7.12
CA SER A 498 27.30 -18.30 -6.42
C SER A 498 28.16 -17.22 -7.09
N GLY A 499 29.41 -17.56 -7.44
CA GLY A 499 30.30 -16.66 -8.18
C GLY A 499 29.73 -16.26 -9.55
N LEU A 500 29.15 -17.22 -10.28
CA LEU A 500 28.47 -16.96 -11.56
C LEU A 500 27.27 -16.02 -11.38
N VAL A 501 26.42 -16.26 -10.37
CA VAL A 501 25.27 -15.40 -10.05
C VAL A 501 25.73 -13.97 -9.72
N VAL A 502 26.78 -13.80 -8.91
CA VAL A 502 27.34 -12.47 -8.61
C VAL A 502 27.77 -11.74 -9.88
N VAL A 503 28.46 -12.43 -10.80
CA VAL A 503 28.88 -11.85 -12.09
C VAL A 503 27.66 -11.48 -12.96
N LEU A 504 26.65 -12.37 -13.04
CA LEU A 504 25.43 -12.12 -13.81
C LEU A 504 24.65 -10.92 -13.25
N PHE A 505 24.43 -10.86 -11.94
CA PHE A 505 23.75 -9.73 -11.31
C PHE A 505 24.54 -8.42 -11.44
N TRP A 506 25.88 -8.49 -11.41
CA TRP A 506 26.70 -7.32 -11.72
C TRP A 506 26.49 -6.84 -13.15
N LEU A 507 26.40 -7.74 -14.15
CA LEU A 507 26.11 -7.38 -15.54
C LEU A 507 24.70 -6.78 -15.69
N VAL A 508 23.69 -7.39 -15.06
CA VAL A 508 22.31 -6.86 -15.04
C VAL A 508 22.28 -5.47 -14.42
N TRP A 509 23.01 -5.26 -13.32
CA TRP A 509 23.14 -3.95 -12.70
C TRP A 509 23.76 -2.92 -13.64
N GLN A 510 24.83 -3.26 -14.39
CA GLN A 510 25.40 -2.34 -15.37
C GLN A 510 24.36 -1.95 -16.43
N GLY A 511 23.63 -2.92 -16.98
CA GLY A 511 22.59 -2.63 -17.97
C GLY A 511 21.45 -1.76 -17.43
N LEU A 512 20.94 -2.09 -16.25
CA LEU A 512 19.85 -1.35 -15.63
C LEU A 512 20.27 0.05 -15.18
N ALA A 513 21.48 0.21 -14.63
CA ALA A 513 22.01 1.52 -14.26
C ALA A 513 22.15 2.44 -15.49
N THR A 514 22.50 1.88 -16.64
CA THR A 514 22.59 2.61 -17.90
C THR A 514 21.21 2.98 -18.45
N ILE A 515 20.23 2.07 -18.43
CA ILE A 515 18.84 2.39 -18.80
C ILE A 515 18.30 3.51 -17.91
N LEU A 516 18.50 3.42 -16.59
CA LEU A 516 18.07 4.46 -15.65
C LEU A 516 18.76 5.80 -15.93
N ARG A 517 20.02 5.81 -16.37
CA ARG A 517 20.70 7.05 -16.77
C ARG A 517 20.09 7.60 -18.07
N PHE A 518 19.96 6.79 -19.11
CA PHE A 518 19.42 7.21 -20.40
C PHE A 518 17.98 7.73 -20.28
N VAL A 519 17.17 7.16 -19.37
CA VAL A 519 15.78 7.60 -19.18
C VAL A 519 15.69 8.74 -18.18
N LEU A 520 16.22 8.58 -16.96
CA LEU A 520 15.93 9.43 -15.80
C LEU A 520 17.05 10.40 -15.43
N HIS A 521 18.20 10.40 -16.10
CA HIS A 521 19.26 11.35 -15.75
C HIS A 521 18.81 12.79 -16.01
N PRO A 522 19.04 13.73 -15.08
CA PRO A 522 18.52 15.10 -15.19
C PRO A 522 19.01 15.86 -16.43
N ASP A 523 20.30 15.70 -16.77
CA ASP A 523 20.95 16.49 -17.83
C ASP A 523 21.10 15.75 -19.16
N LEU A 524 21.12 14.42 -19.10
CA LEU A 524 21.50 13.53 -20.21
C LEU A 524 20.36 12.57 -20.59
N GLY A 525 19.33 12.49 -19.75
CA GLY A 525 18.24 11.54 -19.92
C GLY A 525 17.18 12.07 -20.87
N TRP A 526 16.55 11.16 -21.60
CA TRP A 526 15.45 11.43 -22.52
C TRP A 526 14.30 12.18 -21.84
N LEU A 527 13.95 11.83 -20.59
CA LEU A 527 12.88 12.52 -19.85
C LEU A 527 13.27 13.98 -19.51
N GLY A 528 14.54 14.21 -19.16
CA GLY A 528 15.06 15.54 -18.84
C GLY A 528 15.14 16.45 -20.06
N GLN A 529 15.52 15.90 -21.22
CA GLN A 529 15.55 16.63 -22.50
C GLN A 529 14.15 16.93 -23.04
N LYS A 530 13.22 15.97 -22.92
CA LYS A 530 11.85 16.12 -23.45
C LYS A 530 10.96 17.01 -22.56
N TYR A 531 11.19 17.03 -21.25
CA TYR A 531 10.36 17.79 -20.29
C TYR A 531 11.23 18.60 -19.30
N PRO A 532 11.65 19.82 -19.68
CA PRO A 532 12.52 20.66 -18.85
C PRO A 532 11.93 21.00 -17.48
N SER A 533 10.60 21.06 -17.36
CA SER A 533 9.87 21.37 -16.12
C SER A 533 10.05 20.32 -15.01
N ILE A 534 10.50 19.11 -15.34
CA ILE A 534 10.67 17.99 -14.40
C ILE A 534 12.15 17.83 -13.99
N ARG A 535 13.09 18.60 -14.57
CA ARG A 535 14.54 18.45 -14.34
C ARG A 535 14.95 18.53 -12.87
N ASP A 536 14.47 19.54 -12.14
CA ASP A 536 14.74 19.70 -10.69
C ASP A 536 14.16 18.55 -9.85
N ARG A 537 13.07 17.96 -10.34
CA ARG A 537 12.47 16.78 -9.75
C ARG A 537 13.39 15.57 -10.00
N LEU A 538 13.81 15.34 -11.24
CA LEU A 538 14.73 14.26 -11.62
C LEU A 538 16.05 14.32 -10.84
N HIS A 539 16.61 15.50 -10.56
CA HIS A 539 17.82 15.64 -9.73
C HIS A 539 17.68 14.99 -8.34
N ARG A 540 16.50 15.09 -7.72
CA ARG A 540 16.21 14.46 -6.42
C ARG A 540 15.83 12.99 -6.54
N PHE A 541 15.09 12.62 -7.60
CA PHE A 541 14.58 11.26 -7.76
C PHE A 541 15.62 10.28 -8.30
N TYR A 542 16.43 10.65 -9.30
CA TYR A 542 17.41 9.75 -9.93
C TYR A 542 18.36 9.04 -8.93
N PRO A 543 19.04 9.73 -7.99
CA PRO A 543 19.94 9.03 -7.06
C PRO A 543 19.18 8.08 -6.13
N THR A 544 17.93 8.41 -5.78
CA THR A 544 17.06 7.58 -4.95
C THR A 544 16.65 6.32 -5.71
N VAL A 545 16.12 6.47 -6.93
CA VAL A 545 15.71 5.34 -7.79
C VAL A 545 16.90 4.43 -8.11
N LYS A 546 18.07 5.01 -8.42
CA LYS A 546 19.28 4.23 -8.67
C LYS A 546 19.68 3.41 -7.44
N ARG A 547 19.64 4.00 -6.23
CA ARG A 547 19.96 3.28 -4.99
C ARG A 547 18.94 2.19 -4.66
N THR A 548 17.64 2.47 -4.78
CA THR A 548 16.59 1.47 -4.52
C THR A 548 16.70 0.29 -5.47
N THR A 549 16.96 0.55 -6.76
CA THR A 549 17.15 -0.50 -7.76
C THR A 549 18.40 -1.35 -7.48
N ALA A 550 19.50 -0.73 -7.05
CA ALA A 550 20.69 -1.45 -6.61
C ALA A 550 20.38 -2.37 -5.42
N VAL A 551 19.70 -1.84 -4.40
CA VAL A 551 19.33 -2.61 -3.20
C VAL A 551 18.43 -3.80 -3.56
N LEU A 552 17.40 -3.58 -4.37
CA LEU A 552 16.49 -4.64 -4.82
C LEU A 552 17.23 -5.74 -5.59
N LEU A 553 18.12 -5.38 -6.51
CA LEU A 553 18.93 -6.36 -7.24
C LEU A 553 19.90 -7.11 -6.32
N THR A 554 20.49 -6.45 -5.32
CA THR A 554 21.35 -7.14 -4.35
C THR A 554 20.56 -8.10 -3.47
N VAL A 555 19.37 -7.71 -3.00
CA VAL A 555 18.48 -8.59 -2.23
C VAL A 555 18.08 -9.79 -3.07
N LEU A 556 17.64 -9.57 -4.32
CA LEU A 556 17.28 -10.64 -5.23
C LEU A 556 18.47 -11.58 -5.50
N GLY A 557 19.66 -11.04 -5.74
CA GLY A 557 20.87 -11.83 -5.93
C GLY A 557 21.24 -12.66 -4.69
N THR A 558 21.10 -12.10 -3.49
CA THR A 558 21.29 -12.83 -2.24
C THR A 558 20.26 -13.95 -2.08
N LEU A 559 18.98 -13.71 -2.39
CA LEU A 559 17.95 -14.75 -2.33
C LEU A 559 18.25 -15.91 -3.29
N VAL A 560 18.67 -15.61 -4.53
CA VAL A 560 19.09 -16.63 -5.51
C VAL A 560 20.28 -17.42 -4.98
N ILE A 561 21.29 -16.75 -4.41
CA ILE A 561 22.44 -17.43 -3.80
C ILE A 561 21.98 -18.33 -2.66
N LEU A 562 21.16 -17.85 -1.73
CA LEU A 562 20.64 -18.66 -0.62
C LEU A 562 19.89 -19.90 -1.13
N GLN A 563 19.10 -19.75 -2.20
CA GLN A 563 18.41 -20.88 -2.84
C GLN A 563 19.39 -21.88 -3.47
N LEU A 564 20.49 -21.42 -4.08
CA LEU A 564 21.56 -22.30 -4.58
C LEU A 564 22.22 -23.12 -3.46
N TRP A 565 22.28 -22.59 -2.24
CA TRP A 565 22.74 -23.30 -1.05
C TRP A 565 21.64 -24.10 -0.34
N GLY A 566 20.50 -24.34 -1.01
CA GLY A 566 19.46 -25.23 -0.50
C GLY A 566 18.46 -24.59 0.48
N LEU A 567 18.45 -23.26 0.64
CA LEU A 567 17.36 -22.59 1.35
C LEU A 567 16.14 -22.47 0.42
N GLU A 568 15.16 -23.34 0.63
CA GLU A 568 13.89 -23.27 -0.09
C GLU A 568 13.09 -22.01 0.26
N ALA A 569 12.28 -21.53 -0.69
CA ALA A 569 11.44 -20.35 -0.50
C ALA A 569 10.44 -20.52 0.68
N GLY A 570 10.00 -21.74 0.96
CA GLY A 570 9.14 -22.05 2.10
C GLY A 570 9.83 -21.84 3.46
N ASP A 571 11.11 -22.14 3.56
CA ASP A 571 11.87 -21.93 4.79
C ASP A 571 12.24 -20.45 4.98
N MET A 572 12.49 -19.71 3.89
CA MET A 572 12.61 -18.25 3.94
C MET A 572 11.34 -17.57 4.47
N ALA A 573 10.17 -18.04 4.04
CA ALA A 573 8.89 -17.55 4.55
C ALA A 573 8.75 -17.82 6.06
N ARG A 574 9.19 -18.99 6.55
CA ARG A 574 9.22 -19.30 8.00
C ARG A 574 10.09 -18.32 8.78
N TYR A 575 11.30 -18.00 8.30
CA TYR A 575 12.16 -17.00 8.93
C TYR A 575 11.56 -15.58 8.91
N LEU A 576 10.86 -15.20 7.83
CA LEU A 576 10.15 -13.92 7.78
C LEU A 576 8.96 -13.88 8.75
N THR A 577 8.23 -14.99 8.93
CA THR A 577 7.14 -15.05 9.92
C THR A 577 7.63 -15.00 11.36
N TRP A 578 8.89 -15.38 11.64
CA TRP A 578 9.50 -15.20 12.96
C TRP A 578 9.60 -13.70 13.34
N LEU A 579 9.79 -12.78 12.39
CA LEU A 579 9.75 -11.34 12.67
C LEU A 579 8.38 -10.86 13.18
N ASN A 580 7.32 -11.62 12.89
CA ASN A 580 5.97 -11.35 13.35
C ASN A 580 5.58 -12.18 14.59
N ARG A 581 6.50 -12.99 15.13
CA ARG A 581 6.32 -13.74 16.39
C ARG A 581 7.21 -13.11 17.46
N GLY A 582 6.61 -12.46 18.46
CA GLY A 582 7.31 -11.86 19.59
C GLY A 582 6.65 -12.24 20.91
N PRO A 583 7.37 -12.13 22.04
CA PRO A 583 6.78 -12.36 23.35
C PRO A 583 5.64 -11.35 23.61
N SER A 584 4.48 -11.86 24.01
CA SER A 584 3.37 -11.03 24.49
C SER A 584 3.50 -10.86 26.01
N LEU A 585 3.80 -9.64 26.46
CA LEU A 585 3.82 -9.27 27.89
C LEU A 585 2.46 -8.63 28.23
N GLY A 586 1.51 -9.45 28.68
CA GLY A 586 0.13 -9.00 28.92
C GLY A 586 -0.53 -8.50 27.62
N PHE A 587 -0.83 -7.20 27.55
CA PHE A 587 -1.38 -6.54 26.35
C PHE A 587 -0.31 -6.06 25.36
N LEU A 588 0.98 -6.04 25.74
CA LEU A 588 2.05 -5.56 24.86
C LEU A 588 2.48 -6.66 23.89
N GLN A 589 2.33 -6.41 22.59
CA GLN A 589 2.83 -7.26 21.51
C GLN A 589 4.19 -6.73 21.02
N LEU A 590 5.26 -7.17 21.68
CA LEU A 590 6.63 -6.78 21.33
C LEU A 590 7.16 -7.65 20.19
N THR A 591 6.55 -7.53 19.01
CA THR A 591 7.13 -8.12 17.80
C THR A 591 8.19 -7.17 17.21
N PRO A 592 9.28 -7.69 16.61
CA PRO A 592 10.25 -6.87 15.89
C PRO A 592 9.59 -5.95 14.86
N VAL A 593 8.56 -6.43 14.17
CA VAL A 593 7.77 -5.64 13.22
C VAL A 593 7.02 -4.51 13.92
N ASN A 594 6.33 -4.78 15.02
CA ASN A 594 5.59 -3.76 15.77
C ASN A 594 6.51 -2.71 16.38
N LEU A 595 7.68 -3.10 16.87
CA LEU A 595 8.72 -2.18 17.33
C LEU A 595 9.24 -1.30 16.19
N MET A 596 9.47 -1.88 15.02
CA MET A 596 9.92 -1.14 13.85
C MET A 596 8.83 -0.18 13.34
N LEU A 597 7.56 -0.60 13.33
CA LEU A 597 6.42 0.23 12.95
C LEU A 597 6.15 1.35 13.97
N ALA A 598 6.23 1.07 15.27
CA ALA A 598 6.14 2.08 16.31
C ALA A 598 7.27 3.11 16.18
N GLY A 599 8.51 2.65 16.03
CA GLY A 599 9.68 3.52 15.80
C GLY A 599 9.58 4.33 14.52
N LEU A 600 9.13 3.71 13.42
CA LEU A 600 8.88 4.38 12.14
C LEU A 600 7.80 5.46 12.27
N THR A 601 6.74 5.18 13.01
CA THR A 601 5.64 6.13 13.22
C THR A 601 6.11 7.35 13.99
N VAL A 602 6.91 7.15 15.06
CA VAL A 602 7.53 8.26 15.80
C VAL A 602 8.49 9.04 14.91
N TYR A 603 9.31 8.35 14.11
CA TYR A 603 10.24 8.98 13.17
C TYR A 603 9.50 9.84 12.13
N VAL A 604 8.45 9.29 11.52
CA VAL A 604 7.61 10.00 10.55
C VAL A 604 6.89 11.18 11.21
N GLY A 605 6.39 11.03 12.44
CA GLY A 605 5.78 12.12 13.21
C GLY A 605 6.76 13.25 13.50
N LEU A 606 7.99 12.93 13.92
CA LEU A 606 9.06 13.91 14.13
C LEU A 606 9.44 14.62 12.83
N TRP A 607 9.58 13.87 11.74
CA TRP A 607 9.87 14.42 10.42
C TRP A 607 8.74 15.33 9.93
N PHE A 608 7.50 14.87 10.01
CA PHE A 608 6.32 15.61 9.55
C PHE A 608 6.08 16.86 10.37
N SER A 609 6.26 16.81 11.69
CA SER A 609 6.13 17.99 12.55
C SER A 609 7.17 19.07 12.22
N ARG A 610 8.43 18.68 11.96
CA ARG A 610 9.48 19.59 11.51
C ARG A 610 9.21 20.14 10.12
N PHE A 611 8.74 19.29 9.21
CA PHE A 611 8.33 19.69 7.86
C PHE A 611 7.20 20.71 7.91
N LEU A 612 6.14 20.45 8.69
CA LEU A 612 5.02 21.38 8.84
C LEU A 612 5.46 22.71 9.45
N LYS A 613 6.30 22.68 10.49
CA LYS A 613 6.88 23.89 11.09
C LYS A 613 7.65 24.71 10.05
N SER A 614 8.54 24.07 9.30
CA SER A 614 9.30 24.72 8.22
C SER A 614 8.39 25.28 7.14
N LEU A 615 7.33 24.57 6.76
CA LEU A 615 6.37 25.00 5.75
C LEU A 615 5.52 26.19 6.23
N LEU A 616 5.13 26.21 7.51
CA LEU A 616 4.46 27.35 8.14
C LEU A 616 5.37 28.59 8.17
N GLU A 617 6.62 28.43 8.60
CA GLU A 617 7.60 29.52 8.73
C GLU A 617 8.04 30.10 7.37
N THR A 618 8.21 29.27 6.35
CA THR A 618 8.74 29.71 5.04
C THR A 618 7.65 30.16 4.06
N ARG A 619 6.43 29.62 4.16
CA ARG A 619 5.39 29.81 3.13
C ARG A 619 4.16 30.56 3.61
N PHE A 620 3.75 30.36 4.86
CA PHE A 620 2.51 30.93 5.40
C PHE A 620 2.74 32.21 6.20
N TYR A 621 3.62 32.18 7.21
CA TYR A 621 3.87 33.34 8.07
C TYR A 621 4.39 34.59 7.34
N PRO A 622 5.22 34.50 6.28
CA PRO A 622 5.64 35.69 5.54
C PRO A 622 4.50 36.38 4.78
N ARG A 623 3.36 35.71 4.61
CA ARG A 623 2.17 36.24 3.92
C ARG A 623 1.07 36.70 4.88
N THR A 624 1.35 36.71 6.18
CA THR A 624 0.39 37.08 7.23
C THR A 624 1.00 38.11 8.18
N ASP A 625 0.24 39.14 8.53
CA ASP A 625 0.66 40.22 9.46
C ASP A 625 0.62 39.79 10.94
N TRP A 626 0.81 38.49 11.22
CA TRP A 626 0.74 37.96 12.58
C TRP A 626 1.99 38.29 13.38
N ASP A 627 1.79 38.66 14.64
CA ASP A 627 2.89 38.93 15.58
C ASP A 627 3.75 37.69 15.85
N GLN A 628 5.01 37.92 16.25
CA GLN A 628 5.97 36.86 16.55
C GLN A 628 5.46 35.86 17.61
N GLY A 629 4.70 36.34 18.61
CA GLY A 629 4.11 35.50 19.64
C GLY A 629 3.08 34.51 19.10
N ILE A 630 2.22 34.93 18.16
CA ILE A 630 1.20 34.06 17.53
C ILE A 630 1.89 33.00 16.66
N ARG A 631 2.85 33.42 15.84
CA ARG A 631 3.64 32.52 14.96
C ARG A 631 4.37 31.44 15.77
N TYR A 632 4.99 31.82 16.89
CA TYR A 632 5.67 30.88 17.78
C TYR A 632 4.67 29.90 18.43
N THR A 633 3.55 30.41 18.94
CA THR A 633 2.54 29.59 19.63
C THR A 633 1.92 28.54 18.72
N ILE A 634 1.53 28.92 17.50
CA ILE A 634 0.93 28.00 16.53
C ILE A 634 1.93 26.91 16.12
N SER A 635 3.19 27.30 15.86
CA SER A 635 4.23 26.34 15.46
C SER A 635 4.54 25.33 16.55
N THR A 636 4.68 25.80 17.78
CA THR A 636 5.00 24.96 18.95
C THR A 636 3.83 24.04 19.31
N THR A 637 2.60 24.57 19.31
CA THR A 637 1.39 23.78 19.60
C THR A 637 1.16 22.70 18.53
N SER A 638 1.32 23.05 17.25
CA SER A 638 1.20 22.08 16.14
C SER A 638 2.26 20.99 16.23
N HIS A 639 3.50 21.34 16.61
CA HIS A 639 4.57 20.36 16.80
C HIS A 639 4.23 19.34 17.89
N TYR A 640 3.79 19.81 19.06
CA TYR A 640 3.42 18.92 20.17
C TYR A 640 2.15 18.11 19.86
N ALA A 641 1.17 18.67 19.15
CA ALA A 641 -0.02 17.94 18.73
C ALA A 641 0.32 16.76 17.81
N ILE A 642 1.21 16.98 16.83
CA ILE A 642 1.68 15.91 15.92
C ILE A 642 2.47 14.86 16.70
N LEU A 643 3.33 15.29 17.63
CA LEU A 643 4.13 14.36 18.43
C LEU A 643 3.25 13.51 19.35
N LEU A 644 2.23 14.11 19.96
CA LEU A 644 1.24 13.42 20.78
C LEU A 644 0.49 12.36 19.95
N LEU A 645 0.01 12.73 18.76
CA LEU A 645 -0.70 11.80 17.87
C LEU A 645 0.21 10.65 17.41
N ALA A 646 1.45 10.94 17.02
CA ALA A 646 2.43 9.94 16.64
C ALA A 646 2.76 8.99 17.81
N GLY A 647 2.82 9.52 19.05
CA GLY A 647 2.99 8.72 20.27
C GLY A 647 1.81 7.77 20.52
N ILE A 648 0.57 8.26 20.40
CA ILE A 648 -0.64 7.42 20.56
C ILE A 648 -0.67 6.31 19.49
N MET A 649 -0.34 6.64 18.24
CA MET A 649 -0.26 5.63 17.16
C MET A 649 0.85 4.62 17.40
N ALA A 650 2.01 5.05 17.90
CA ALA A 650 3.11 4.15 18.25
C ALA A 650 2.71 3.18 19.39
N LEU A 651 1.99 3.67 20.41
CA LEU A 651 1.44 2.82 21.48
C LEU A 651 0.44 1.80 20.95
N ASN A 652 -0.38 2.16 19.96
CA ASN A 652 -1.29 1.22 19.30
C ASN A 652 -0.55 0.07 18.60
N PHE A 653 0.54 0.37 17.88
CA PHE A 653 1.38 -0.67 17.28
C PHE A 653 2.00 -1.61 18.31
N LEU A 654 2.30 -1.12 19.52
CA LEU A 654 2.79 -1.94 20.62
C LEU A 654 1.70 -2.78 21.31
N GLY A 655 0.44 -2.68 20.87
CA GLY A 655 -0.70 -3.41 21.44
C GLY A 655 -1.38 -2.73 22.62
N PHE A 656 -1.07 -1.45 22.89
CA PHE A 656 -1.72 -0.74 23.99
C PHE A 656 -3.20 -0.45 23.66
N PRO A 657 -4.15 -0.81 24.55
CA PRO A 657 -5.57 -0.60 24.30
C PRO A 657 -5.90 0.90 24.31
N LEU A 658 -6.23 1.46 23.14
CA LEU A 658 -6.60 2.87 22.99
C LEU A 658 -7.82 3.27 23.84
N THR A 659 -8.68 2.31 24.21
CA THR A 659 -9.83 2.54 25.08
C THR A 659 -9.43 3.13 26.44
N ASN A 660 -8.32 2.67 27.02
CA ASN A 660 -7.85 3.18 28.32
C ASN A 660 -7.31 4.61 28.19
N LEU A 661 -6.63 4.91 27.08
CA LEU A 661 -6.17 6.28 26.77
C LEU A 661 -7.34 7.21 26.47
N ALA A 662 -8.40 6.72 25.82
CA ALA A 662 -9.60 7.49 25.54
C ALA A 662 -10.32 7.93 26.81
N LEU A 663 -10.32 7.09 27.87
CA LEU A 663 -10.88 7.47 29.17
C LEU A 663 -10.12 8.65 29.81
N VAL A 664 -8.79 8.57 29.84
CA VAL A 664 -7.92 9.64 30.38
C VAL A 664 -8.01 10.91 29.52
N ALA A 665 -7.98 10.76 28.19
CA ALA A 665 -8.14 11.86 27.26
C ALA A 665 -9.53 12.52 27.36
N GLY A 666 -10.58 11.72 27.64
CA GLY A 666 -11.92 12.22 27.89
C GLY A 666 -11.99 13.07 29.16
N ALA A 667 -11.42 12.58 30.27
CA ALA A 667 -11.36 13.34 31.53
C ALA A 667 -10.55 14.64 31.38
N LEU A 668 -9.38 14.58 30.72
CA LEU A 668 -8.57 15.76 30.41
C LEU A 668 -9.32 16.73 29.47
N GLY A 669 -10.03 16.20 28.46
CA GLY A 669 -10.81 16.98 27.51
C GLY A 669 -11.94 17.75 28.18
N VAL A 670 -12.65 17.13 29.13
CA VAL A 670 -13.67 17.80 29.95
C VAL A 670 -13.04 18.92 30.79
N GLY A 671 -11.91 18.64 31.45
CA GLY A 671 -11.18 19.65 32.23
C GLY A 671 -10.72 20.86 31.40
N ILE A 672 -10.17 20.61 30.21
CA ILE A 672 -9.78 21.66 29.25
C ILE A 672 -11.01 22.42 28.75
N GLY A 673 -12.12 21.73 28.48
CA GLY A 673 -13.38 22.32 28.05
C GLY A 673 -13.93 23.32 29.06
N PHE A 674 -13.93 22.96 30.34
CA PHE A 674 -14.30 23.89 31.42
C PHE A 674 -13.36 25.09 31.50
N GLY A 675 -12.04 24.89 31.38
CA GLY A 675 -11.06 25.99 31.37
C GLY A 675 -11.21 26.95 30.18
N LEU A 676 -11.65 26.44 29.01
CA LEU A 676 -11.78 27.22 27.78
C LEU A 676 -13.18 27.83 27.60
N GLN A 677 -14.15 27.51 28.48
CA GLN A 677 -15.55 27.89 28.32
C GLN A 677 -15.75 29.40 28.06
N ASN A 678 -15.08 30.26 28.82
CA ASN A 678 -15.20 31.71 28.69
C ASN A 678 -14.61 32.24 27.37
N ILE A 679 -13.54 31.61 26.87
CA ILE A 679 -12.93 31.99 25.59
C ILE A 679 -13.85 31.61 24.44
N VAL A 680 -14.42 30.41 24.47
CA VAL A 680 -15.40 29.95 23.47
C VAL A 680 -16.65 30.82 23.48
N ASN A 681 -17.19 31.14 24.67
CA ASN A 681 -18.37 31.98 24.78
C ASN A 681 -18.15 33.36 24.15
N ASN A 682 -17.03 34.02 24.44
CA ASN A 682 -16.69 35.31 23.85
C ASN A 682 -16.47 35.24 22.33
N PHE A 683 -15.83 34.16 21.85
CA PHE A 683 -15.63 33.93 20.41
C PHE A 683 -16.96 33.78 19.67
N VAL A 684 -17.84 32.90 20.16
CA VAL A 684 -19.17 32.67 19.57
C VAL A 684 -19.99 33.95 19.62
N SER A 685 -19.95 34.66 20.75
CA SER A 685 -20.62 35.95 20.90
C SER A 685 -20.12 36.98 19.88
N GLY A 686 -18.81 37.04 19.64
CA GLY A 686 -18.23 37.91 18.61
C GLY A 686 -18.70 37.57 17.20
N LEU A 687 -18.78 36.28 16.84
CA LEU A 687 -19.31 35.86 15.54
C LEU A 687 -20.77 36.26 15.37
N ILE A 688 -21.59 36.10 16.40
CA ILE A 688 -23.00 36.52 16.39
C ILE A 688 -23.08 38.04 16.17
N LEU A 689 -22.31 38.83 16.93
CA LEU A 689 -22.28 40.30 16.77
C LEU A 689 -21.87 40.73 15.35
N LEU A 690 -20.89 40.06 14.74
CA LEU A 690 -20.42 40.39 13.39
C LEU A 690 -21.40 39.96 12.29
N PHE A 691 -22.08 38.83 12.48
CA PHE A 691 -23.01 38.26 11.51
C PHE A 691 -24.40 38.89 11.56
N GLU A 692 -25.02 38.91 12.74
CA GLU A 692 -26.36 39.47 12.94
C GLU A 692 -26.33 41.01 12.96
N ARG A 693 -25.18 41.61 13.30
CA ARG A 693 -24.95 43.05 13.38
C ARG A 693 -26.01 43.80 14.22
N PRO A 694 -26.33 43.36 15.46
CA PRO A 694 -27.23 44.08 16.35
C PRO A 694 -26.67 45.45 16.76
N ILE A 695 -25.34 45.58 16.75
CA ILE A 695 -24.56 46.81 16.88
C ILE A 695 -23.52 46.86 15.76
N LYS A 696 -23.17 48.06 15.31
CA LYS A 696 -22.17 48.29 14.25
C LYS A 696 -21.06 49.22 14.73
N VAL A 697 -19.88 49.09 14.14
CA VAL A 697 -18.81 50.07 14.31
C VAL A 697 -19.32 51.45 13.90
N GLY A 698 -19.16 52.43 14.79
CA GLY A 698 -19.66 53.80 14.66
C GLY A 698 -21.01 54.07 15.35
N ASP A 699 -21.72 53.03 15.82
CA ASP A 699 -22.99 53.21 16.52
C ASP A 699 -22.81 53.97 17.84
N LEU A 700 -23.78 54.84 18.15
CA LEU A 700 -23.87 55.56 19.42
C LEU A 700 -24.69 54.74 20.41
N LEU A 701 -24.04 54.24 21.45
CA LEU A 701 -24.63 53.37 22.45
C LEU A 701 -24.60 54.03 23.84
N VAL A 702 -25.50 53.57 24.70
CA VAL A 702 -25.40 53.75 26.15
C VAL A 702 -25.23 52.37 26.78
N ILE A 703 -24.09 52.18 27.45
CA ILE A 703 -23.71 50.95 28.14
C ILE A 703 -23.35 51.35 29.58
N ASP A 704 -24.00 50.73 30.56
CA ASP A 704 -23.82 51.04 31.98
C ASP A 704 -23.91 52.53 32.32
N GLY A 705 -24.81 53.25 31.64
CA GLY A 705 -25.01 54.69 31.81
C GLY A 705 -24.00 55.58 31.08
N HIS A 706 -22.94 55.01 30.49
CA HIS A 706 -21.94 55.76 29.72
C HIS A 706 -22.37 55.90 28.26
N TRP A 707 -22.41 57.14 27.77
CA TRP A 707 -22.58 57.44 26.35
C TRP A 707 -21.25 57.28 25.62
N GLY A 708 -21.28 56.67 24.44
CA GLY A 708 -20.07 56.47 23.64
C GLY A 708 -20.34 55.81 22.31
N ARG A 709 -19.27 55.63 21.52
CA ARG A 709 -19.33 55.01 20.20
C ARG A 709 -18.56 53.71 20.13
N VAL A 710 -19.05 52.78 19.32
CA VAL A 710 -18.32 51.53 19.02
C VAL A 710 -17.16 51.82 18.08
N LYS A 711 -15.92 51.58 18.53
CA LYS A 711 -14.70 51.85 17.75
C LYS A 711 -14.29 50.66 16.89
N GLU A 712 -14.33 49.45 17.45
CA GLU A 712 -13.95 48.22 16.76
C GLU A 712 -14.63 47.02 17.42
N ILE A 713 -15.08 46.04 16.63
CA ILE A 713 -15.58 44.75 17.12
C ILE A 713 -14.56 43.68 16.73
N ARG A 714 -13.86 43.12 17.72
CA ARG A 714 -12.93 42.00 17.51
C ARG A 714 -13.61 40.69 17.88
N VAL A 715 -12.92 39.59 17.61
CA VAL A 715 -13.44 38.23 17.84
C VAL A 715 -13.84 37.97 19.30
N ARG A 716 -13.12 38.50 20.30
CA ARG A 716 -13.39 38.25 21.74
C ARG A 716 -13.97 39.43 22.52
N SER A 717 -13.79 40.64 21.99
CA SER A 717 -14.13 41.86 22.71
C SER A 717 -14.46 42.98 21.73
N THR A 718 -15.27 43.92 22.19
CA THR A 718 -15.63 45.14 21.48
C THR A 718 -15.04 46.34 22.21
N THR A 719 -14.48 47.26 21.44
CA THR A 719 -13.87 48.49 21.94
C THR A 719 -14.90 49.61 21.87
N PHE A 720 -15.30 50.14 23.02
CA PHE A 720 -16.27 51.22 23.18
C PHE A 720 -15.55 52.49 23.68
N GLU A 721 -15.73 53.61 23.00
CA GLU A 721 -15.09 54.89 23.32
C GLU A 721 -16.13 55.87 23.86
N THR A 722 -15.98 56.32 25.10
CA THR A 722 -16.94 57.23 25.75
C THR A 722 -16.87 58.64 25.17
N VAL A 723 -17.87 59.48 25.47
CA VAL A 723 -17.85 60.91 25.09
C VAL A 723 -16.62 61.63 25.68
N ASP A 724 -16.10 61.16 26.81
CA ASP A 724 -14.88 61.66 27.47
C ASP A 724 -13.58 61.07 26.87
N GLN A 725 -13.66 60.38 25.74
CA GLN A 725 -12.54 59.74 25.02
C GLN A 725 -11.87 58.59 25.78
N ALA A 726 -12.50 58.04 26.83
CA ALA A 726 -12.02 56.84 27.52
C ALA A 726 -12.36 55.59 26.71
N VAL A 727 -11.44 54.63 26.63
CA VAL A 727 -11.64 53.36 25.92
C VAL A 727 -11.97 52.25 26.91
N ILE A 728 -13.15 51.66 26.74
CA ILE A 728 -13.66 50.52 27.49
C ILE A 728 -13.61 49.29 26.59
N ILE A 729 -12.95 48.23 27.05
CA ILE A 729 -12.89 46.94 26.34
C ILE A 729 -13.90 46.00 26.98
N ILE A 730 -14.95 45.68 26.23
CA ILE A 730 -16.07 44.89 26.73
C ILE A 730 -16.00 43.49 26.09
N PRO A 731 -15.96 42.39 26.88
CA PRO A 731 -16.16 41.04 26.39
C PRO A 731 -17.42 40.92 25.53
N ASN A 732 -17.34 40.24 24.38
CA ASN A 732 -18.49 40.15 23.48
C ASN A 732 -19.68 39.41 24.11
N SER A 733 -19.42 38.46 25.00
CA SER A 733 -20.48 37.74 25.72
C SER A 733 -21.29 38.67 26.63
N GLU A 734 -20.67 39.71 27.19
CA GLU A 734 -21.34 40.70 28.03
C GLU A 734 -22.30 41.56 27.21
N LEU A 735 -21.89 41.99 26.01
CA LEU A 735 -22.75 42.78 25.11
C LEU A 735 -23.99 42.02 24.61
N LEU A 736 -23.90 40.69 24.52
CA LEU A 736 -25.06 39.85 24.18
C LEU A 736 -25.92 39.50 25.38
N ALA A 737 -25.32 39.39 26.57
CA ALA A 737 -26.04 39.02 27.79
C ALA A 737 -26.82 40.19 28.40
N HIS A 738 -26.32 41.42 28.27
CA HIS A 738 -26.89 42.60 28.93
C HIS A 738 -27.66 43.52 27.98
N LYS A 739 -28.57 44.31 28.56
CA LYS A 739 -29.38 45.28 27.82
C LYS A 739 -28.53 46.51 27.44
N ILE A 740 -28.54 46.84 26.16
CA ILE A 740 -27.89 48.04 25.61
C ILE A 740 -28.91 48.97 24.95
N ILE A 741 -28.67 50.28 24.98
CA ILE A 741 -29.49 51.26 24.26
C ILE A 741 -28.70 51.72 23.04
N ASN A 742 -29.22 51.45 21.83
CA ASN A 742 -28.62 51.88 20.58
C ASN A 742 -29.43 53.03 19.96
N TRP A 743 -28.81 54.21 19.87
CA TRP A 743 -29.45 55.42 19.36
C TRP A 743 -29.36 55.56 17.83
N THR A 744 -28.51 54.78 17.16
CA THR A 744 -28.22 54.91 15.72
C THR A 744 -28.58 53.67 14.89
N LYS A 745 -29.12 52.61 15.51
CA LYS A 745 -29.47 51.34 14.84
C LYS A 745 -30.24 51.51 13.54
N TYR A 746 -31.19 52.45 13.50
CA TYR A 746 -32.04 52.72 12.34
C TYR A 746 -31.65 54.02 11.61
N GLY A 747 -30.38 54.43 11.72
CA GLY A 747 -29.81 55.65 11.15
C GLY A 747 -29.88 56.86 12.10
N LYS A 748 -29.43 58.02 11.59
CA LYS A 748 -29.53 59.32 12.28
C LYS A 748 -30.97 59.84 12.21
N ARG A 749 -31.87 59.23 12.98
CA ARG A 749 -33.27 59.66 13.05
C ARG A 749 -33.43 60.80 14.04
N PRO A 750 -34.48 61.63 13.85
CA PRO A 750 -34.91 62.59 14.84
C PRO A 750 -35.03 61.97 16.24
N SER A 751 -34.42 62.61 17.22
CA SER A 751 -34.43 62.14 18.61
C SER A 751 -35.38 63.00 19.43
N ARG A 752 -36.29 62.38 20.18
CA ARG A 752 -37.14 63.12 21.12
C ARG A 752 -36.32 63.59 22.32
N LEU A 753 -36.43 64.88 22.62
CA LEU A 753 -35.98 65.52 23.84
C LEU A 753 -37.23 65.84 24.67
N THR A 754 -37.12 65.71 25.99
CA THR A 754 -38.22 65.98 26.92
C THR A 754 -37.67 66.89 28.00
N LEU A 755 -38.31 68.04 28.17
CA LEU A 755 -38.02 69.02 29.20
C LEU A 755 -39.23 69.11 30.13
N GLU A 756 -38.96 69.38 31.39
CA GLU A 756 -39.98 69.58 32.42
C GLU A 756 -39.88 71.02 32.91
N VAL A 757 -41.01 71.71 32.95
CA VAL A 757 -41.10 73.13 33.29
C VAL A 757 -42.19 73.32 34.34
N GLY A 758 -41.85 73.90 35.49
CA GLY A 758 -42.80 74.22 36.55
C GLY A 758 -43.18 75.70 36.54
N VAL A 759 -44.47 76.01 36.69
CA VAL A 759 -45.00 77.38 36.82
C VAL A 759 -45.93 77.50 38.03
N SER A 760 -46.16 78.72 38.52
CA SER A 760 -46.98 78.96 39.71
C SER A 760 -48.45 78.52 39.50
N TYR A 761 -49.13 78.11 40.57
CA TYR A 761 -50.55 77.70 40.53
C TYR A 761 -51.50 78.79 40.03
N GLY A 762 -51.11 80.06 40.14
CA GLY A 762 -51.88 81.20 39.63
C GLY A 762 -51.67 81.49 38.13
N ALA A 763 -50.76 80.78 37.45
CA ALA A 763 -50.48 81.03 36.04
C ALA A 763 -51.59 80.50 35.11
N ASP A 764 -51.92 81.24 34.07
CA ASP A 764 -52.87 80.79 33.04
C ASP A 764 -52.27 79.66 32.19
N VAL A 765 -52.81 78.45 32.35
CA VAL A 765 -52.39 77.23 31.65
C VAL A 765 -52.40 77.40 30.13
N HIS A 766 -53.38 78.13 29.57
CA HIS A 766 -53.47 78.35 28.13
C HIS A 766 -52.39 79.31 27.63
N LEU A 767 -52.09 80.35 28.42
CA LEU A 767 -51.00 81.28 28.12
C LEU A 767 -49.64 80.58 28.17
N VAL A 768 -49.36 79.80 29.23
CA VAL A 768 -48.11 79.04 29.36
C VAL A 768 -47.93 78.05 28.21
N THR A 769 -49.00 77.31 27.86
CA THR A 769 -48.96 76.37 26.74
C THR A 769 -48.64 77.07 25.42
N ARG A 770 -49.25 78.23 25.14
CA ARG A 770 -48.99 79.01 23.92
C ARG A 770 -47.54 79.52 23.87
N VAL A 771 -47.07 80.14 24.95
CA VAL A 771 -45.71 80.69 25.03
C VAL A 771 -44.67 79.58 24.85
N LEU A 772 -44.80 78.46 25.56
CA LEU A 772 -43.90 77.32 25.40
C LEU A 772 -43.91 76.77 23.97
N HIS A 773 -45.08 76.75 23.32
CA HIS A 773 -45.24 76.24 21.96
C HIS A 773 -44.53 77.14 20.94
N ASP A 774 -44.73 78.45 21.06
CA ASP A 774 -44.14 79.44 20.16
C ASP A 774 -42.62 79.49 20.29
N LEU A 775 -42.09 79.36 21.50
CA LEU A 775 -40.65 79.25 21.74
C LEU A 775 -40.05 77.99 21.12
N CYS A 776 -40.74 76.87 21.22
CA CYS A 776 -40.29 75.62 20.59
C CYS A 776 -40.27 75.74 19.06
N LEU A 777 -41.27 76.41 18.45
CA LEU A 777 -41.32 76.65 17.01
C LEU A 777 -40.27 77.66 16.53
N ALA A 778 -39.90 78.62 17.37
CA ALA A 778 -38.89 79.63 17.07
C ALA A 778 -37.46 79.08 17.13
N ASN A 779 -37.20 78.02 17.91
CA ASN A 779 -35.85 77.47 18.02
C ASN A 779 -35.42 76.75 16.71
N PRO A 780 -34.31 77.16 16.05
CA PRO A 780 -33.89 76.60 14.76
C PRO A 780 -33.40 75.14 14.80
N ARG A 781 -33.09 74.61 16.00
CA ARG A 781 -32.61 73.23 16.21
C ARG A 781 -33.74 72.26 16.57
N VAL A 782 -34.93 72.77 16.90
CA VAL A 782 -36.14 71.96 17.06
C VAL A 782 -36.74 71.69 15.68
N LEU A 783 -37.13 70.44 15.45
CA LEU A 783 -37.84 70.05 14.23
C LEU A 783 -39.29 70.54 14.29
N LYS A 784 -39.76 71.11 13.18
CA LYS A 784 -41.16 71.53 13.01
C LYS A 784 -42.10 70.35 12.74
N GLU A 785 -41.56 69.28 12.17
CA GLU A 785 -42.27 68.02 11.93
C GLU A 785 -41.47 66.86 12.54
N PRO A 786 -42.04 66.09 13.50
CA PRO A 786 -43.34 66.32 14.16
C PRO A 786 -43.36 67.60 15.01
N PRO A 787 -44.53 68.26 15.18
CA PRO A 787 -44.64 69.51 15.92
C PRO A 787 -44.33 69.31 17.41
N PRO A 788 -43.85 70.37 18.10
CA PRO A 788 -43.60 70.33 19.53
C PRO A 788 -44.90 70.04 20.29
N GLN A 789 -44.81 69.13 21.26
CA GLN A 789 -45.96 68.72 22.07
C GLN A 789 -45.78 69.23 23.49
N ILE A 790 -46.74 70.01 23.96
CA ILE A 790 -46.75 70.53 25.33
C ILE A 790 -47.94 69.94 26.05
N TYR A 791 -47.66 69.29 27.17
CA TYR A 791 -48.66 68.66 28.01
C TYR A 791 -48.60 69.31 29.38
N PHE A 792 -49.74 69.81 29.86
CA PHE A 792 -49.92 69.99 31.30
C PHE A 792 -49.97 68.59 31.92
N GLN A 793 -48.93 68.21 32.66
CA GLN A 793 -48.74 66.84 33.12
C GLN A 793 -49.44 66.58 34.45
N ALA A 794 -49.22 67.45 35.43
CA ALA A 794 -49.68 67.25 36.80
C ALA A 794 -49.71 68.57 37.59
N PHE A 795 -50.54 68.57 38.63
CA PHE A 795 -50.44 69.50 39.74
C PHE A 795 -49.36 68.98 40.70
N GLY A 796 -48.17 69.59 40.69
CA GLY A 796 -47.05 69.20 41.56
C GLY A 796 -47.08 69.90 42.92
N ASP A 797 -46.23 69.49 43.85
CA ASP A 797 -46.27 69.95 45.25
C ASP A 797 -46.19 71.47 45.44
N SER A 798 -45.56 72.18 44.50
CA SER A 798 -45.41 73.65 44.56
C SER A 798 -45.56 74.34 43.20
N ALA A 799 -45.83 73.59 42.13
CA ALA A 799 -45.90 74.11 40.76
C ALA A 799 -46.89 73.31 39.91
N LEU A 800 -47.44 73.97 38.89
CA LEU A 800 -48.07 73.33 37.74
C LEU A 800 -46.96 72.78 36.82
N THR A 801 -46.90 71.48 36.63
CA THR A 801 -45.84 70.81 35.85
C THR A 801 -46.24 70.65 34.39
N PHE A 802 -45.42 71.18 33.50
CA PHE A 802 -45.54 71.04 32.05
C PHE A 802 -44.42 70.15 31.50
N ILE A 803 -44.78 69.19 30.65
CA ILE A 803 -43.84 68.45 29.81
C ILE A 803 -43.78 69.12 28.44
N VAL A 804 -42.57 69.49 28.03
CA VAL A 804 -42.26 69.96 26.68
C VAL A 804 -41.52 68.85 25.94
N ARG A 805 -42.14 68.30 24.89
CA ARG A 805 -41.54 67.28 24.01
C ARG A 805 -41.24 67.86 22.65
N VAL A 806 -39.97 67.85 22.30
CA VAL A 806 -39.46 68.34 21.01
C VAL A 806 -38.62 67.27 20.33
N PHE A 807 -38.54 67.29 19.02
CA PHE A 807 -37.61 66.41 18.28
C PHE A 807 -36.42 67.23 17.78
N VAL A 808 -35.21 66.70 17.94
CA VAL A 808 -33.96 67.27 17.45
C VAL A 808 -33.42 66.43 16.29
N LYS A 809 -32.56 67.00 15.44
CA LYS A 809 -32.12 66.35 14.19
C LYS A 809 -31.25 65.13 14.44
N SER A 810 -30.40 65.14 15.46
CA SER A 810 -29.59 63.97 15.82
C SER A 810 -29.64 63.64 17.31
N PRO A 811 -29.46 62.35 17.66
CA PRO A 811 -29.45 61.88 19.04
C PRO A 811 -28.13 62.18 19.77
N GLU A 812 -27.18 62.88 19.15
CA GLU A 812 -25.87 63.12 19.75
C GLU A 812 -25.97 63.92 21.05
N PRO A 813 -25.26 63.54 22.13
CA PRO A 813 -25.33 64.23 23.41
C PRO A 813 -25.05 65.73 23.31
N ARG A 814 -24.09 66.11 22.45
CA ARG A 814 -23.74 67.52 22.21
C ARG A 814 -24.92 68.33 21.66
N GLU A 815 -25.66 67.78 20.71
CA GLU A 815 -26.81 68.46 20.11
C GLU A 815 -27.96 68.56 21.11
N ARG A 816 -28.27 67.46 21.80
CA ARG A 816 -29.32 67.41 22.83
C ARG A 816 -29.07 68.43 23.94
N ASN A 817 -27.85 68.48 24.48
CA ASN A 817 -27.49 69.42 25.54
C ASN A 817 -27.61 70.88 25.09
N ALA A 818 -27.22 71.16 23.85
CA ALA A 818 -27.29 72.52 23.33
C ALA A 818 -28.73 72.99 23.10
N VAL A 819 -29.63 72.12 22.60
CA VAL A 819 -31.06 72.45 22.46
C VAL A 819 -31.72 72.63 23.84
N THR A 820 -31.41 71.78 24.81
CA THR A 820 -31.88 71.94 26.19
C THR A 820 -31.49 73.31 26.76
N HIS A 821 -30.23 73.70 26.59
CA HIS A 821 -29.73 74.99 27.07
C HIS A 821 -30.45 76.16 26.40
N GLU A 822 -30.58 76.14 25.07
CA GLU A 822 -31.25 77.19 24.31
C GLU A 822 -32.73 77.34 24.70
N LEU A 823 -33.46 76.22 24.79
CA LEU A 823 -34.88 76.24 25.17
C LEU A 823 -35.07 76.71 26.61
N ASN A 824 -34.31 76.18 27.58
CA ASN A 824 -34.44 76.60 28.98
C ASN A 824 -34.13 78.11 29.13
N THR A 825 -33.13 78.62 28.42
CA THR A 825 -32.78 80.05 28.43
C THR A 825 -33.91 80.91 27.84
N ALA A 826 -34.48 80.47 26.71
CA ALA A 826 -35.58 81.18 26.05
C ALA A 826 -36.87 81.15 26.88
N ILE A 827 -37.19 80.00 27.50
CA ILE A 827 -38.34 79.84 28.41
C ILE A 827 -38.22 80.79 29.59
N HIS A 828 -37.05 80.83 30.23
CA HIS A 828 -36.81 81.72 31.36
C HIS A 828 -37.00 83.21 30.99
N ALA A 829 -36.47 83.64 29.83
CA ALA A 829 -36.63 85.01 29.35
C ALA A 829 -38.11 85.35 29.05
N ALA A 830 -38.81 84.48 28.34
CA ALA A 830 -40.20 84.70 27.94
C ALA A 830 -41.17 84.68 29.12
N PHE A 831 -40.94 83.81 30.11
CA PHE A 831 -41.76 83.76 31.32
C PHE A 831 -41.67 85.06 32.10
N ARG A 832 -40.46 85.64 32.20
CA ARG A 832 -40.26 86.95 32.83
C ARG A 832 -40.97 88.08 32.07
N GLU A 833 -40.98 88.05 30.74
CA GLU A 833 -41.66 89.06 29.91
C GLU A 833 -43.20 88.99 30.03
N HIS A 834 -43.75 87.77 30.13
CA HIS A 834 -45.19 87.54 30.21
C HIS A 834 -45.74 87.52 31.65
N GLY A 835 -44.89 87.80 32.66
CA GLY A 835 -45.29 87.77 34.08
C GLY A 835 -45.63 86.38 34.61
N ILE A 836 -45.14 85.31 33.96
CA ILE A 836 -45.34 83.93 34.39
C ILE A 836 -44.32 83.63 35.50
N GLU A 837 -44.79 83.46 36.72
CA GLU A 837 -43.94 83.18 37.88
C GLU A 837 -43.47 81.72 37.88
N ILE A 838 -42.16 81.51 38.03
CA ILE A 838 -41.56 80.22 38.35
C ILE A 838 -41.52 80.12 39.89
N PRO A 839 -42.32 79.23 40.51
CA PRO A 839 -42.51 79.25 41.94
C PRO A 839 -41.29 78.67 42.65
N PHE A 840 -40.90 79.30 43.76
CA PHE A 840 -40.13 78.62 44.78
C PHE A 840 -40.99 77.54 45.46
N PRO A 841 -40.39 76.56 46.16
CA PRO A 841 -41.14 75.61 46.97
C PRO A 841 -42.14 76.32 47.90
N GLN A 842 -43.43 76.03 47.74
CA GLN A 842 -44.53 76.65 48.47
C GLN A 842 -44.84 75.83 49.72
N ARG A 843 -45.12 76.51 50.83
CA ARG A 843 -45.52 75.85 52.08
C ARG A 843 -46.61 76.64 52.77
N GLU A 844 -47.76 76.01 52.96
CA GLU A 844 -48.81 76.55 53.80
C GLU A 844 -48.50 76.24 55.27
N VAL A 845 -48.38 77.26 56.10
CA VAL A 845 -48.07 77.12 57.54
C VAL A 845 -49.30 77.51 58.35
N HIS A 846 -49.96 76.52 58.94
CA HIS A 846 -51.10 76.73 59.83
C HIS A 846 -50.60 76.96 61.26
N LEU A 847 -50.59 78.22 61.70
CA LEU A 847 -50.23 78.59 63.06
C LEU A 847 -51.44 78.38 63.99
N LYS A 848 -51.46 77.28 64.77
CA LYS A 848 -52.59 76.93 65.65
C LYS A 848 -52.76 77.85 66.88
N THR A 849 -51.71 78.53 67.32
CA THR A 849 -51.72 79.47 68.44
C THR A 849 -50.69 80.57 68.20
N TRP A 850 -51.13 81.82 68.17
CA TRP A 850 -50.26 83.00 68.15
C TRP A 850 -50.02 83.47 69.59
N PRO A 851 -48.78 83.46 70.11
CA PRO A 851 -48.51 83.91 71.47
C PRO A 851 -48.78 85.42 71.59
N THR A 852 -49.72 85.82 72.45
CA THR A 852 -50.18 87.21 72.67
C THR A 852 -49.16 88.09 73.42
N SER A 853 -47.92 87.66 73.57
CA SER A 853 -46.85 88.45 74.18
C SER A 853 -45.75 88.70 73.14
N SER A 854 -45.91 89.76 72.36
CA SER A 854 -44.85 90.26 71.49
C SER A 854 -43.86 91.08 72.32
N PRO A 855 -42.57 90.72 72.41
CA PRO A 855 -41.53 91.73 72.60
C PRO A 855 -41.47 92.62 71.33
N PRO A 856 -41.06 93.89 71.46
CA PRO A 856 -41.01 94.81 70.33
C PRO A 856 -40.12 94.26 69.19
N PRO A 857 -40.45 94.58 67.92
CA PRO A 857 -39.73 94.05 66.77
C PRO A 857 -38.26 94.50 66.79
N VAL A 858 -37.34 93.53 66.78
CA VAL A 858 -35.94 93.77 66.44
C VAL A 858 -35.89 94.07 64.94
N LEU A 859 -35.64 95.34 64.59
CA LEU A 859 -35.28 95.74 63.25
C LEU A 859 -33.93 95.08 62.89
N LEU A 860 -33.97 93.97 62.16
CA LEU A 860 -32.80 93.47 61.44
C LEU A 860 -32.69 94.24 60.13
N SER A 861 -32.03 95.40 60.20
CA SER A 861 -31.35 96.00 59.05
C SER A 861 -30.13 95.14 58.71
N GLY A 862 -30.01 94.65 57.48
CA GLY A 862 -28.77 94.04 57.02
C GLY A 862 -28.98 93.09 55.86
N GLY A 863 -28.89 93.64 54.64
CA GLY A 863 -28.89 92.87 53.40
C GLY A 863 -27.71 91.92 53.27
N MET A 864 -27.80 91.08 52.24
CA MET A 864 -26.63 90.53 51.57
C MET A 864 -26.88 90.55 50.06
N GLU A 865 -25.80 90.93 49.39
CA GLU A 865 -25.55 91.08 47.95
C GLU A 865 -25.82 89.83 47.12
#